data_AF-A0A525JTD9-F1
#
_entry.id   AF-A0A525JTD9-F1
#
_cell.length_a   1.000
_cell.length_b   1.000
_cell.length_c   1.000
_cell.angle_alpha   90.00
_cell.angle_beta   90.00
_cell.angle_gamma   90.00
#
_symmetry.space_group_name_H-M   'P 1'
#
loop_
_entity.id
_entity.type
_entity.pdbx_description
1 polymer ?
#
loop_
_entity_poly.entity_id
_entity_poly.type
_entity_poly.pdbx_seq_one_letter_code
_entity_poly.pdbx_strand_id
1 'polypeptide(L)'
;RHLGRRLSLAPVAAKPIDPAALVAVRRAAHEARTAAGERRWARFQAANRARYAGLAARRTPPGLARLLARAKTPGRVMLLQASGLWEPDLEISLGSTPGPTVSLNAYVQAGPDPAAQPRALFDQSWYLGTAPALAGSRWAPLAHYLVVGDGHNLSPHPLLDGPAYRARHGARMAAGRLTALEHFLFEGAAAGANPHPLFDVRHYIGQSDEVAETGENPLIHYLRAGWREGLEPHPLFAGDWYLERNPEAQAAGVAPLLDYATKGAAEGLDPHPLFETAFYRRQRHGGLRGEPLSDYLRTGARGGKSPSPHFKPTYYLEQAGGQPLAHANPLQHYLTIGAFAGLWPAPDFDESAYFAAHPDAAESPLSGLEHWLRLRTERPATGAPMGHAVSAQTLFGDLRRASDPDPQAYGVADYEALRRPRTVTPPSAPVRMIALRRTRAPDWVAVARALPNYLGHLQPRLPAHGFSDPTDPAVLAQDEALAARYGLTGFCHEAANTADLVAIAGAAFPFCLAWTGKTPPKAVSPLLASAHALRVDGRPIVLLSAGADLSAWRQLGELFLIQRGGQPAAGFDARLPDPLTSRAAEGPTGPVINPDFRGLAHDAMTLVADRMAEALDDDEIPLVVAAHDTTPTSQDAPVIWQGASPGALQAWLESASDAVRGRDTDRRLVFVHAWNDWEGGAVLEPDLRFGHGWLEAAANAADTDLLT
;
A
#
# COMPACT_ATOMS: atom_id res chain seq x y z
N ARG A 1 29.57 56.45 -59.75
CA ARG A 1 30.92 55.81 -59.73
C ARG A 1 31.36 55.77 -58.26
N HIS A 2 31.48 54.68 -57.52
CA HIS A 2 31.41 53.24 -57.77
C HIS A 2 30.75 52.57 -56.55
N LEU A 3 29.84 51.64 -56.84
CA LEU A 3 29.41 50.56 -55.94
C LEU A 3 30.60 49.67 -55.54
N GLY A 4 30.51 49.04 -54.38
CA GLY A 4 30.96 47.64 -54.21
C GLY A 4 31.86 47.34 -53.03
N ARG A 5 31.26 46.97 -51.89
CA ARG A 5 31.41 45.64 -51.25
C ARG A 5 30.61 45.62 -49.94
N ARG A 6 29.34 45.22 -50.01
CA ARG A 6 28.68 44.54 -48.89
C ARG A 6 29.38 43.19 -48.74
N LEU A 7 30.03 42.96 -47.61
CA LEU A 7 30.38 41.60 -47.18
C LEU A 7 29.07 40.88 -46.90
N SER A 8 28.57 40.20 -47.92
CA SER A 8 27.63 39.09 -47.77
C SER A 8 28.34 38.03 -46.95
N LEU A 9 28.04 37.97 -45.65
CA LEU A 9 28.18 36.73 -44.90
C LEU A 9 27.18 35.77 -45.54
N ALA A 10 27.66 34.91 -46.43
CA ALA A 10 26.92 33.73 -46.83
C ALA A 10 26.52 32.99 -45.54
N PRO A 11 25.29 32.46 -45.42
CA PRO A 11 24.99 31.57 -44.32
C PRO A 11 25.99 30.43 -44.42
N VAL A 12 26.84 30.29 -43.40
CA VAL A 12 27.62 29.06 -43.23
C VAL A 12 26.55 27.99 -43.07
N ALA A 13 26.31 27.23 -44.14
CA ALA A 13 25.45 26.07 -44.07
C ALA A 13 26.07 25.18 -42.99
N ALA A 14 25.44 25.15 -41.81
CA ALA A 14 25.78 24.20 -40.77
C ALA A 14 25.78 22.84 -41.46
N LYS A 15 26.90 22.11 -41.35
CA LYS A 15 26.95 20.73 -41.84
C LYS A 15 25.69 20.03 -41.29
N PRO A 16 24.92 19.30 -42.11
CA PRO A 16 23.79 18.54 -41.60
C PRO A 16 24.31 17.67 -40.46
N ILE A 17 23.87 17.98 -39.24
CA ILE A 17 24.22 17.20 -38.06
C ILE A 17 23.45 15.91 -38.20
N ASP A 18 24.16 14.78 -38.24
CA ASP A 18 23.54 13.47 -38.22
C ASP A 18 22.66 13.35 -36.96
N PRO A 19 21.32 13.25 -37.10
CA PRO A 19 20.41 13.18 -35.95
C PRO A 19 20.76 12.03 -34.99
N ALA A 20 21.27 10.92 -35.52
CA ALA A 20 21.68 9.77 -34.70
C ALA A 20 22.92 10.07 -33.84
N ALA A 21 23.90 10.80 -34.39
CA ALA A 21 25.09 11.21 -33.65
C ALA A 21 24.74 12.17 -32.50
N LEU A 22 23.77 13.05 -32.70
CA LEU A 22 23.32 14.00 -31.70
C LEU A 22 22.57 13.31 -30.54
N VAL A 23 21.70 12.34 -30.83
CA VAL A 23 21.07 11.51 -29.80
C VAL A 23 22.11 10.73 -28.99
N ALA A 24 23.16 10.20 -29.63
CA ALA A 24 24.23 9.47 -28.95
C ALA A 24 25.01 10.35 -27.95
N VAL A 25 25.32 11.61 -28.32
CA VAL A 25 25.98 12.57 -27.41
C VAL A 25 25.09 12.88 -26.20
N ARG A 26 23.80 13.12 -26.43
CA ARG A 26 22.84 13.37 -25.35
C ARG A 26 22.68 12.18 -24.42
N ARG A 27 22.65 10.97 -24.98
CA ARG A 27 22.63 9.72 -24.21
C ARG A 27 23.84 9.59 -23.31
N ALA A 28 25.05 9.80 -23.83
CA ALA A 28 26.28 9.75 -23.04
C ALA A 28 26.29 10.79 -21.91
N ALA A 29 25.82 12.02 -22.17
CA ALA A 29 25.70 13.05 -21.14
C ALA A 29 24.65 12.69 -20.08
N HIS A 30 23.54 12.07 -20.47
CA HIS A 30 22.53 11.57 -19.55
C HIS A 30 23.08 10.42 -18.67
N GLU A 31 23.73 9.43 -19.27
CA GLU A 31 24.37 8.32 -18.55
C GLU A 31 25.40 8.81 -17.52
N ALA A 32 26.21 9.82 -17.87
CA ALA A 32 27.17 10.44 -16.96
C ALA A 32 26.48 11.12 -15.76
N ARG A 33 25.35 11.81 -15.98
CA ARG A 33 24.52 12.40 -14.90
C ARG A 33 23.93 11.33 -14.00
N THR A 34 23.37 10.26 -14.57
CA THR A 34 22.82 9.13 -13.82
C THR A 34 23.90 8.45 -12.97
N ALA A 35 25.09 8.23 -13.51
CA ALA A 35 26.22 7.69 -12.76
C ALA A 35 26.68 8.62 -11.62
N ALA A 36 26.62 9.93 -11.80
CA ALA A 36 26.89 10.90 -10.73
C ALA A 36 25.82 10.85 -9.64
N GLY A 37 24.54 10.73 -10.02
CA GLY A 37 23.42 10.55 -9.11
C GLY A 37 23.57 9.29 -8.25
N GLU A 38 23.97 8.16 -8.83
CA GLU A 38 24.22 6.92 -8.08
C GLU A 38 25.38 7.04 -7.08
N ARG A 39 26.43 7.80 -7.42
CA ARG A 39 27.51 8.11 -6.45
C ARG A 39 27.01 8.98 -5.30
N ARG A 40 26.16 9.98 -5.57
CA ARG A 40 25.49 10.77 -4.53
C ARG A 40 24.59 9.89 -3.66
N TRP A 41 23.81 9.01 -4.26
CA TRP A 41 22.96 8.05 -3.54
C TRP A 41 23.75 7.18 -2.57
N ALA A 42 24.88 6.61 -3.00
CA ALA A 42 25.73 5.80 -2.11
C ALA A 42 26.29 6.59 -0.92
N ARG A 43 26.73 7.83 -1.13
CA ARG A 43 27.19 8.73 -0.05
C ARG A 43 26.06 9.08 0.91
N PHE A 44 24.88 9.44 0.36
CA PHE A 44 23.68 9.72 1.13
C PHE A 44 23.32 8.56 2.05
N GLN A 45 23.28 7.34 1.53
CA GLN A 45 22.90 6.17 2.32
C GLN A 45 23.83 5.98 3.52
N ALA A 46 25.13 6.24 3.37
CA ALA A 46 26.09 6.17 4.47
C ALA A 46 25.87 7.32 5.48
N ALA A 47 25.74 8.55 5.01
CA ALA A 47 25.55 9.72 5.85
C ALA A 47 24.22 9.69 6.62
N ASN A 48 23.12 9.33 5.96
CA ASN A 48 21.79 9.24 6.55
C ASN A 48 21.73 8.14 7.63
N ARG A 49 22.28 6.96 7.36
CA ARG A 49 22.39 5.89 8.37
C ARG A 49 23.23 6.31 9.57
N ALA A 50 24.30 7.08 9.36
CA ALA A 50 25.12 7.61 10.44
C ALA A 50 24.36 8.67 11.25
N ARG A 51 23.65 9.59 10.57
CA ARG A 51 22.86 10.68 11.17
C ARG A 51 21.77 10.14 12.09
N TYR A 52 21.01 9.14 11.63
CA TYR A 52 19.87 8.58 12.37
C TYR A 52 20.23 7.31 13.17
N ALA A 53 21.52 6.97 13.26
CA ALA A 53 22.00 5.76 13.95
C ALA A 53 21.50 5.70 15.41
N GLY A 54 20.85 4.58 15.76
CA GLY A 54 20.42 4.30 17.13
C GLY A 54 19.18 5.06 17.60
N LEU A 55 18.60 5.96 16.81
CA LEU A 55 17.34 6.64 17.16
C LEU A 55 16.15 5.67 17.17
N ALA A 56 16.09 4.76 16.18
CA ALA A 56 15.10 3.67 16.16
C ALA A 56 15.17 2.78 17.43
N ALA A 57 16.35 2.64 18.04
CA ALA A 57 16.56 1.83 19.25
C ALA A 57 16.24 2.58 20.56
N ARG A 58 16.18 3.92 20.56
CA ARG A 58 15.93 4.77 21.75
C ARG A 58 14.44 4.94 22.07
N ARG A 59 13.59 4.11 21.47
CA ARG A 59 12.15 4.31 21.44
C ARG A 59 11.47 4.05 22.77
N THR A 60 10.49 4.90 23.05
CA THR A 60 9.64 4.76 24.24
C THR A 60 8.73 3.54 24.05
N PRO A 61 8.71 2.58 25.00
CA PRO A 61 7.80 1.42 24.92
C PRO A 61 6.33 1.85 24.80
N PRO A 62 5.47 1.13 24.05
CA PRO A 62 4.10 1.59 23.75
C PRO A 62 3.27 1.95 24.98
N GLY A 63 3.35 1.16 26.06
CA GLY A 63 2.65 1.44 27.31
C GLY A 63 3.11 2.74 27.97
N LEU A 64 4.42 2.98 28.00
CA LEU A 64 5.01 4.22 28.52
C LEU A 64 4.70 5.40 27.60
N ALA A 65 4.73 5.22 26.27
CA ALA A 65 4.41 6.27 25.31
C ALA A 65 2.96 6.77 25.49
N ARG A 66 1.99 5.85 25.65
CA ARG A 66 0.59 6.20 25.94
C ARG A 66 0.45 6.91 27.29
N LEU A 67 1.17 6.47 28.31
CA LEU A 67 1.18 7.11 29.63
C LEU A 67 1.70 8.55 29.52
N LEU A 68 2.87 8.75 28.90
CA LEU A 68 3.49 10.06 28.69
C LEU A 68 2.60 10.98 27.87
N ALA A 69 1.96 10.47 26.83
CA ALA A 69 1.05 11.25 25.99
C ALA A 69 -0.19 11.75 26.77
N ARG A 70 -0.65 10.99 27.77
CA ARG A 70 -1.77 11.33 28.66
C ARG A 70 -1.36 12.23 29.85
N ALA A 71 -0.10 12.22 30.25
CA ALA A 71 0.44 12.95 31.41
C ALA A 71 0.59 14.48 31.22
N LYS A 72 -0.25 15.09 30.36
CA LYS A 72 -0.26 16.54 30.07
C LYS A 72 1.12 17.03 29.57
N THR A 73 1.51 18.28 29.84
CA THR A 73 2.70 18.92 29.25
C THR A 73 4.02 18.18 29.50
N PRO A 74 4.45 17.88 30.74
CA PRO A 74 5.77 17.31 30.97
C PRO A 74 5.91 15.92 30.31
N GLY A 75 4.86 15.10 30.34
CA GLY A 75 4.86 13.80 29.68
C GLY A 75 4.97 13.91 28.15
N ARG A 76 4.22 14.82 27.52
CA ARG A 76 4.26 15.00 26.06
C ARG A 76 5.58 15.59 25.58
N VAL A 77 6.19 16.50 26.34
CA VAL A 77 7.53 17.01 26.06
C VAL A 77 8.53 15.85 26.07
N MET A 78 8.51 15.01 27.12
CA MET A 78 9.38 13.83 27.20
C MET A 78 9.15 12.85 26.05
N LEU A 79 7.90 12.58 25.68
CA LEU A 79 7.56 11.70 24.56
C LEU A 79 8.14 12.21 23.24
N LEU A 80 7.95 13.50 22.94
CA LEU A 80 8.42 14.11 21.70
C LEU A 80 9.94 14.25 21.64
N GLN A 81 10.61 14.46 22.79
CA GLN A 81 12.07 14.40 22.85
C GLN A 81 12.59 12.98 22.62
N ALA A 82 11.96 11.99 23.26
CA ALA A 82 12.36 10.60 23.17
C ALA A 82 12.07 9.97 21.79
N SER A 83 11.14 10.52 21.02
CA SER A 83 10.86 10.03 19.65
C SER A 83 11.98 10.36 18.67
N GLY A 84 12.80 11.38 18.94
CA GLY A 84 13.85 11.83 18.02
C GLY A 84 13.33 12.55 16.76
N LEU A 85 12.04 12.94 16.74
CA LEU A 85 11.41 13.62 15.61
C LEU A 85 11.57 15.15 15.66
N TRP A 86 11.96 15.70 16.82
CA TRP A 86 12.08 17.14 17.01
C TRP A 86 13.46 17.62 16.55
N GLU A 87 13.49 18.49 15.53
CA GLU A 87 14.71 19.03 14.93
C GLU A 87 15.03 20.42 15.51
N PRO A 88 16.01 20.57 16.41
CA PRO A 88 16.23 21.82 17.13
C PRO A 88 16.56 23.00 16.22
N ASP A 89 17.26 22.74 15.11
CA ASP A 89 17.76 23.76 14.19
C ASP A 89 16.77 24.11 13.06
N LEU A 90 15.58 23.49 13.07
CA LEU A 90 14.55 23.77 12.08
C LEU A 90 13.78 25.06 12.42
N GLU A 91 14.12 26.15 11.73
CA GLU A 91 13.56 27.48 12.00
C GLU A 91 12.24 27.77 11.28
N ILE A 92 11.98 27.07 10.16
CA ILE A 92 10.79 27.29 9.31
C ILE A 92 9.87 26.08 9.33
N SER A 93 8.56 26.33 9.23
CA SER A 93 7.55 25.29 9.13
C SER A 93 7.73 24.51 7.83
N LEU A 94 7.47 23.20 7.91
CA LEU A 94 7.53 22.31 6.75
C LEU A 94 6.15 22.05 6.14
N GLY A 95 5.08 22.58 6.74
CA GLY A 95 3.70 22.36 6.32
C GLY A 95 3.13 23.45 5.40
N SER A 96 1.84 23.33 5.11
CA SER A 96 1.04 24.21 4.25
C SER A 96 0.90 25.65 4.77
N THR A 97 1.18 25.87 6.06
CA THR A 97 1.20 27.20 6.67
C THR A 97 2.66 27.67 6.80
N PRO A 98 3.16 28.55 5.92
CA PRO A 98 4.56 29.00 5.95
C PRO A 98 4.79 29.92 7.14
N GLY A 99 5.98 29.84 7.75
CA GLY A 99 6.36 30.73 8.85
C GLY A 99 7.35 30.10 9.82
N PRO A 100 7.68 30.79 10.92
CA PRO A 100 8.58 30.27 11.94
C PRO A 100 7.94 29.11 12.73
N THR A 101 8.76 28.17 13.15
CA THR A 101 8.34 27.09 14.05
C THR A 101 8.33 27.54 15.52
N VAL A 102 7.44 26.93 16.31
CA VAL A 102 7.41 27.18 17.76
C VAL A 102 8.35 26.23 18.51
N SER A 103 8.83 26.65 19.69
CA SER A 103 9.61 25.77 20.58
C SER A 103 8.78 24.58 21.07
N LEU A 104 9.44 23.49 21.49
CA LEU A 104 8.75 22.27 21.93
C LEU A 104 7.73 22.51 23.05
N ASN A 105 8.09 23.32 24.05
CA ASN A 105 7.19 23.62 25.15
C ASN A 105 6.01 24.47 24.68
N ALA A 106 6.25 25.47 23.84
CA ALA A 106 5.19 26.29 23.27
C ALA A 106 4.23 25.45 22.40
N TYR A 107 4.78 24.53 21.59
CA TYR A 107 4.02 23.59 20.77
C TYR A 107 3.08 22.71 21.61
N VAL A 108 3.60 22.07 22.66
CA VAL A 108 2.79 21.19 23.52
C VAL A 108 1.71 21.97 24.28
N GLN A 109 1.98 23.23 24.66
CA GLN A 109 1.02 24.09 25.34
C GLN A 109 -0.07 24.62 24.40
N ALA A 110 0.29 24.94 23.15
CA ALA A 110 -0.66 25.37 22.13
C ALA A 110 -1.69 24.28 21.79
N GLY A 111 -1.29 23.00 21.85
CA GLY A 111 -2.20 21.89 21.58
C GLY A 111 -2.64 21.88 20.11
N PRO A 112 -3.94 21.68 19.80
CA PRO A 112 -4.46 21.61 18.43
C PRO A 112 -4.68 23.01 17.84
N ASP A 113 -3.64 23.83 17.79
CA ASP A 113 -3.64 25.16 17.16
C ASP A 113 -3.02 25.10 15.75
N PRO A 114 -3.77 25.36 14.66
CA PRO A 114 -3.23 25.29 13.31
C PRO A 114 -2.07 26.29 13.06
N ALA A 115 -1.95 27.37 13.84
CA ALA A 115 -0.84 28.32 13.71
C ALA A 115 0.46 27.85 14.39
N ALA A 116 0.38 26.87 15.30
CA ALA A 116 1.52 26.38 16.07
C ALA A 116 2.25 25.22 15.37
N GLN A 117 3.02 25.54 14.34
CA GLN A 117 3.76 24.52 13.57
C GLN A 117 4.98 23.96 14.33
N PRO A 118 5.15 22.63 14.38
CA PRO A 118 6.26 21.99 15.11
C PRO A 118 7.58 22.07 14.33
N ARG A 119 8.69 21.86 15.05
CA ARG A 119 10.00 21.59 14.45
C ARG A 119 10.13 20.11 14.07
N ALA A 120 9.29 19.66 13.15
CA ALA A 120 9.26 18.29 12.67
C ALA A 120 8.67 18.23 11.26
N LEU A 121 8.90 17.11 10.56
CA LEU A 121 8.18 16.77 9.32
C LEU A 121 6.72 16.39 9.64
N PHE A 122 5.93 17.40 9.99
CA PHE A 122 4.55 17.27 10.42
C PHE A 122 3.81 18.57 10.10
N ASP A 123 2.71 18.48 9.35
CA ASP A 123 1.87 19.64 9.05
C ASP A 123 0.68 19.65 10.01
N GLN A 124 0.78 20.44 11.07
CA GLN A 124 -0.28 20.50 12.07
C GLN A 124 -1.59 21.09 11.52
N SER A 125 -1.48 22.10 10.65
CA SER A 125 -2.66 22.81 10.13
C SER A 125 -3.50 21.84 9.30
N TRP A 126 -2.83 21.10 8.42
CA TRP A 126 -3.45 20.07 7.61
C TRP A 126 -3.91 18.86 8.43
N TYR A 127 -3.08 18.38 9.36
CA TYR A 127 -3.39 17.20 10.18
C TYR A 127 -4.70 17.36 10.95
N LEU A 128 -4.94 18.55 11.53
CA LEU A 128 -6.17 18.84 12.26
C LEU A 128 -7.43 18.74 11.39
N GLY A 129 -7.32 19.02 10.08
CA GLY A 129 -8.41 18.81 9.12
C GLY A 129 -8.74 17.33 8.89
N THR A 130 -7.77 16.44 9.09
CA THR A 130 -7.94 14.97 8.96
C THR A 130 -8.23 14.27 10.29
N ALA A 131 -8.06 14.97 11.41
CA ALA A 131 -8.20 14.43 12.76
C ALA A 131 -9.21 15.26 13.59
N PRO A 132 -10.50 15.31 13.20
CA PRO A 132 -11.51 16.17 13.84
C PRO A 132 -11.72 15.87 15.33
N ALA A 133 -11.41 14.64 15.77
CA ALA A 133 -11.44 14.24 17.18
C ALA A 133 -10.50 15.05 18.09
N LEU A 134 -9.54 15.78 17.53
CA LEU A 134 -8.63 16.66 18.28
C LEU A 134 -9.23 18.05 18.56
N ALA A 135 -10.33 18.43 17.90
CA ALA A 135 -10.96 19.73 18.11
C ALA A 135 -11.40 19.91 19.57
N GLY A 136 -11.02 21.05 20.17
CA GLY A 136 -11.30 21.34 21.59
C GLY A 136 -10.53 20.48 22.60
N SER A 137 -9.68 19.57 22.13
CA SER A 137 -8.81 18.77 23.00
C SER A 137 -7.60 19.59 23.47
N ARG A 138 -6.86 19.05 24.45
CA ARG A 138 -5.56 19.59 24.88
C ARG A 138 -4.39 18.77 24.34
N TRP A 139 -4.60 17.91 23.35
CA TRP A 139 -3.54 17.06 22.83
C TRP A 139 -2.59 17.85 21.94
N ALA A 140 -1.30 17.56 22.04
CA ALA A 140 -0.33 17.98 21.03
C ALA A 140 -0.49 17.04 19.82
N PRO A 141 -0.87 17.54 18.62
CA PRO A 141 -1.18 16.68 17.47
C PRO A 141 -0.07 15.71 17.04
N LEU A 142 1.20 16.10 17.09
CA LEU A 142 2.31 15.19 16.81
C LEU A 142 2.41 14.05 17.84
N ALA A 143 2.16 14.34 19.11
CA ALA A 143 2.11 13.30 20.15
C ALA A 143 0.90 12.36 19.93
N HIS A 144 -0.25 12.90 19.51
CA HIS A 144 -1.41 12.09 19.13
C HIS A 144 -1.10 11.17 17.95
N TYR A 145 -0.42 11.67 16.91
CA TYR A 145 -0.03 10.86 15.76
C TYR A 145 0.81 9.64 16.18
N LEU A 146 1.79 9.85 17.06
CA LEU A 146 2.70 8.79 17.52
C LEU A 146 2.01 7.66 18.29
N VAL A 147 0.93 7.94 19.02
CA VAL A 147 0.27 6.93 19.87
C VAL A 147 -1.05 6.42 19.32
N VAL A 148 -1.70 7.17 18.42
CA VAL A 148 -3.04 6.88 17.90
C VAL A 148 -3.09 7.06 16.38
N GLY A 149 -2.69 8.24 15.90
CA GLY A 149 -3.00 8.65 14.52
C GLY A 149 -2.43 7.73 13.44
N ASP A 150 -1.19 7.28 13.59
CA ASP A 150 -0.57 6.35 12.65
C ASP A 150 -1.34 5.01 12.56
N GLY A 151 -1.82 4.48 13.69
CA GLY A 151 -2.64 3.27 13.75
C GLY A 151 -4.03 3.44 13.13
N HIS A 152 -4.55 4.67 13.08
CA HIS A 152 -5.79 5.02 12.39
C HIS A 152 -5.58 5.42 10.91
N ASN A 153 -4.40 5.15 10.35
CA ASN A 153 -4.04 5.50 8.98
C ASN A 153 -4.15 7.02 8.68
N LEU A 154 -3.98 7.86 9.71
CA LEU A 154 -3.88 9.31 9.50
C LEU A 154 -2.46 9.62 9.01
N SER A 155 -2.36 10.36 7.92
CA SER A 155 -1.07 10.85 7.43
C SER A 155 -0.61 12.04 8.29
N PRO A 156 0.69 12.17 8.60
CA PRO A 156 1.24 13.29 9.38
C PRO A 156 1.50 14.55 8.53
N HIS A 157 1.54 14.41 7.21
CA HIS A 157 1.92 15.47 6.28
C HIS A 157 1.31 15.20 4.89
N PRO A 158 0.91 16.21 4.10
CA PRO A 158 0.36 16.01 2.74
C PRO A 158 1.29 15.22 1.81
N LEU A 159 2.60 15.44 1.95
CA LEU A 159 3.65 14.74 1.18
C LEU A 159 4.20 13.48 1.88
N LEU A 160 3.47 12.93 2.85
CA LEU A 160 3.72 11.61 3.43
C LEU A 160 2.40 10.83 3.50
N ASP A 161 2.15 9.98 2.52
CA ASP A 161 0.95 9.14 2.45
C ASP A 161 1.12 7.93 3.40
N GLY A 162 0.74 8.12 4.67
CA GLY A 162 0.83 7.11 5.71
C GLY A 162 0.20 5.76 5.32
N PRO A 163 -1.06 5.72 4.84
CA PRO A 163 -1.70 4.49 4.38
C PRO A 163 -0.92 3.75 3.29
N ALA A 164 -0.51 4.45 2.22
CA ALA A 164 0.22 3.80 1.12
C ALA A 164 1.65 3.42 1.53
N TYR A 165 2.28 4.22 2.38
CA TYR A 165 3.61 3.97 2.91
C TYR A 165 3.61 2.71 3.80
N ARG A 166 2.62 2.59 4.71
CA ARG A 166 2.41 1.40 5.53
C ARG A 166 2.15 0.17 4.68
N ALA A 167 1.34 0.29 3.62
CA ALA A 167 1.06 -0.84 2.73
C ALA A 167 2.33 -1.41 2.07
N ARG A 168 3.37 -0.59 1.89
CA ARG A 168 4.67 -1.03 1.34
C ARG A 168 5.62 -1.50 2.44
N HIS A 169 5.75 -0.72 3.51
CA HIS A 169 6.84 -0.88 4.49
C HIS A 169 6.39 -1.43 5.85
N GLY A 170 5.14 -1.89 5.97
CA GLY A 170 4.51 -2.29 7.22
C GLY A 170 5.28 -3.34 8.01
N ALA A 171 5.95 -4.29 7.35
CA ALA A 171 6.77 -5.31 8.02
C ALA A 171 8.00 -4.73 8.74
N ARG A 172 8.77 -3.87 8.04
CA ARG A 172 9.94 -3.18 8.63
C ARG A 172 9.51 -2.23 9.74
N MET A 173 8.40 -1.51 9.51
CA MET A 173 7.76 -0.69 10.53
C MET A 173 7.39 -1.53 11.76
N ALA A 174 6.74 -2.68 11.59
CA ALA A 174 6.35 -3.54 12.72
C ALA A 174 7.57 -4.11 13.47
N ALA A 175 8.61 -4.55 12.76
CA ALA A 175 9.85 -5.07 13.35
C ALA A 175 10.55 -4.02 14.24
N GLY A 176 10.64 -2.77 13.78
CA GLY A 176 11.13 -1.63 14.57
C GLY A 176 10.06 -0.97 15.46
N ARG A 177 8.82 -1.49 15.42
CA ARG A 177 7.57 -0.90 15.95
C ARG A 177 7.21 0.49 15.40
N LEU A 178 7.98 1.04 14.47
CA LEU A 178 7.99 2.43 14.02
C LEU A 178 6.65 2.87 13.41
N THR A 179 6.29 4.13 13.62
CA THR A 179 5.25 4.81 12.83
C THR A 179 5.73 5.07 11.41
N ALA A 180 4.83 5.40 10.47
CA ALA A 180 5.22 5.70 9.10
C ALA A 180 6.22 6.87 9.02
N LEU A 181 5.99 7.92 9.83
CA LEU A 181 6.90 9.07 9.94
C LEU A 181 8.28 8.68 10.47
N GLU A 182 8.33 7.94 11.58
CA GLU A 182 9.60 7.50 12.18
C GLU A 182 10.37 6.57 11.25
N HIS A 183 9.69 5.60 10.62
CA HIS A 183 10.34 4.72 9.66
C HIS A 183 10.89 5.51 8.48
N PHE A 184 10.11 6.41 7.88
CA PHE A 184 10.60 7.21 6.75
C PHE A 184 11.83 8.05 7.11
N LEU A 185 11.83 8.68 8.29
CA LEU A 185 12.94 9.52 8.74
C LEU A 185 14.20 8.71 9.08
N PHE A 186 14.06 7.60 9.81
CA PHE A 186 15.21 6.91 10.41
C PHE A 186 15.81 5.83 9.50
N GLU A 187 15.00 5.21 8.64
CA GLU A 187 15.41 4.01 7.89
C GLU A 187 14.99 4.09 6.41
N GLY A 188 13.75 4.50 6.17
CA GLY A 188 13.09 4.47 4.88
C GLY A 188 13.76 5.33 3.83
N ALA A 189 14.17 6.56 4.15
CA ALA A 189 14.84 7.42 3.19
C ALA A 189 16.15 6.80 2.65
N ALA A 190 17.03 6.26 3.52
CA ALA A 190 18.23 5.53 3.10
C ALA A 190 17.93 4.22 2.36
N ALA A 191 16.77 3.62 2.62
CA ALA A 191 16.29 2.45 1.87
C ALA A 191 15.65 2.81 0.52
N GLY A 192 15.48 4.11 0.19
CA GLY A 192 14.86 4.54 -1.07
C GLY A 192 13.33 4.51 -1.03
N ALA A 193 12.73 4.48 0.16
CA ALA A 193 11.30 4.49 0.35
C ALA A 193 10.71 5.88 0.06
N ASN A 194 9.91 5.98 -1.01
CA ASN A 194 9.22 7.21 -1.35
C ASN A 194 8.07 7.49 -0.37
N PRO A 195 8.01 8.68 0.28
CA PRO A 195 6.98 9.01 1.27
C PRO A 195 5.61 9.28 0.62
N HIS A 196 5.60 9.67 -0.66
CA HIS A 196 4.42 10.00 -1.44
C HIS A 196 4.69 9.69 -2.92
N PRO A 197 3.68 9.33 -3.76
CA PRO A 197 3.90 9.11 -5.19
C PRO A 197 4.58 10.26 -5.92
N LEU A 198 4.31 11.49 -5.48
CA LEU A 198 4.86 12.71 -6.09
C LEU A 198 6.26 13.09 -5.60
N PHE A 199 6.88 12.27 -4.76
CA PHE A 199 8.24 12.51 -4.28
C PHE A 199 9.10 11.27 -4.49
N ASP A 200 10.11 11.40 -5.36
CA ASP A 200 11.09 10.35 -5.64
C ASP A 200 12.39 10.67 -4.91
N VAL A 201 12.64 9.91 -3.83
CA VAL A 201 13.80 10.07 -2.96
C VAL A 201 15.11 9.95 -3.74
N ARG A 202 15.21 8.95 -4.62
CA ARG A 202 16.45 8.70 -5.37
C ARG A 202 16.70 9.78 -6.40
N HIS A 203 15.65 10.21 -7.10
CA HIS A 203 15.72 11.31 -8.05
C HIS A 203 16.18 12.61 -7.36
N TYR A 204 15.60 12.92 -6.20
CA TYR A 204 15.92 14.13 -5.46
C TYR A 204 17.38 14.17 -4.99
N ILE A 205 17.84 13.09 -4.34
CA ILE A 205 19.24 12.96 -3.88
C ILE A 205 20.22 12.96 -5.05
N GLY A 206 19.79 12.43 -6.20
CA GLY A 206 20.56 12.48 -7.43
C GLY A 206 20.93 13.88 -7.89
N GLN A 207 20.34 14.95 -7.34
CA GLN A 207 20.58 16.34 -7.75
C GLN A 207 21.41 17.16 -6.74
N SER A 208 21.48 16.77 -5.46
CA SER A 208 22.11 17.58 -4.40
C SER A 208 23.31 16.90 -3.74
N ASP A 209 24.48 17.55 -3.81
CA ASP A 209 25.66 17.11 -3.06
C ASP A 209 25.51 17.40 -1.54
N GLU A 210 24.82 18.48 -1.15
CA GLU A 210 24.56 18.80 0.28
C GLU A 210 23.79 17.67 0.96
N VAL A 211 22.68 17.22 0.37
CA VAL A 211 21.89 16.11 0.92
C VAL A 211 22.72 14.84 0.97
N ALA A 212 23.51 14.57 -0.08
CA ALA A 212 24.35 13.39 -0.15
C ALA A 212 25.46 13.34 0.92
N GLU A 213 25.96 14.50 1.35
CA GLU A 213 27.03 14.60 2.34
C GLU A 213 26.51 14.70 3.77
N THR A 214 25.43 15.44 4.00
CA THR A 214 24.83 15.65 5.33
C THR A 214 23.96 14.48 5.78
N GLY A 215 23.41 13.71 4.83
CA GLY A 215 22.43 12.66 5.12
C GLY A 215 21.10 13.18 5.66
N GLU A 216 20.81 14.47 5.53
CA GLU A 216 19.52 15.05 5.91
C GLU A 216 18.36 14.36 5.16
N ASN A 217 17.20 14.21 5.81
CA ASN A 217 16.05 13.63 5.14
C ASN A 217 15.66 14.48 3.89
N PRO A 218 15.52 13.86 2.70
CA PRO A 218 15.34 14.57 1.44
C PRO A 218 14.04 15.37 1.37
N LEU A 219 12.97 14.91 2.01
CA LEU A 219 11.70 15.66 2.03
C LEU A 219 11.80 16.89 2.95
N ILE A 220 12.52 16.78 4.07
CA ILE A 220 12.83 17.94 4.93
C ILE A 220 13.65 18.97 4.15
N HIS A 221 14.74 18.53 3.50
CA HIS A 221 15.58 19.41 2.69
C HIS A 221 14.77 20.09 1.58
N TYR A 222 13.94 19.33 0.86
CA TYR A 222 13.06 19.87 -0.17
C TYR A 222 12.20 20.99 0.37
N LEU A 223 11.44 20.74 1.44
CA LEU A 223 10.50 21.69 2.02
C LEU A 223 11.19 22.94 2.58
N ARG A 224 12.38 22.78 3.20
CA ARG A 224 13.09 23.91 3.81
C ARG A 224 13.83 24.79 2.80
N ALA A 225 14.50 24.19 1.81
CA ALA A 225 15.46 24.91 0.97
C ALA A 225 15.41 24.48 -0.50
N GLY A 226 15.44 23.18 -0.77
CA GLY A 226 15.83 22.72 -2.11
C GLY A 226 14.87 23.08 -3.25
N TRP A 227 13.58 23.33 -2.99
CA TRP A 227 12.70 23.85 -4.05
C TRP A 227 13.09 25.26 -4.50
N ARG A 228 13.73 26.07 -3.64
CA ARG A 228 14.25 27.41 -3.99
C ARG A 228 15.57 27.34 -4.76
N GLU A 229 16.24 26.19 -4.69
CA GLU A 229 17.46 25.88 -5.44
C GLU A 229 17.15 25.28 -6.82
N GLY A 230 15.87 25.14 -7.18
CA GLY A 230 15.43 24.52 -8.43
C GLY A 230 15.55 22.99 -8.44
N LEU A 231 15.64 22.34 -7.26
CA LEU A 231 15.71 20.88 -7.17
C LEU A 231 14.32 20.27 -7.35
N GLU A 232 14.21 19.32 -8.28
CA GLU A 232 12.94 18.71 -8.64
C GLU A 232 12.62 17.50 -7.75
N PRO A 233 11.43 17.43 -7.14
CA PRO A 233 11.08 16.33 -6.22
C PRO A 233 10.71 15.03 -6.94
N HIS A 234 10.35 15.10 -8.23
CA HIS A 234 9.96 13.95 -9.04
C HIS A 234 10.12 14.26 -10.53
N PRO A 235 10.50 13.30 -11.39
CA PRO A 235 10.62 13.52 -12.85
C PRO A 235 9.34 13.99 -13.58
N LEU A 236 8.19 14.02 -12.89
CA LEU A 236 6.88 14.39 -13.46
C LEU A 236 6.30 15.62 -12.77
N PHE A 237 7.14 16.33 -12.03
CA PHE A 237 6.81 17.60 -11.40
C PHE A 237 7.92 18.57 -11.80
N ALA A 238 7.57 19.73 -12.36
CA ALA A 238 8.52 20.76 -12.75
C ALA A 238 8.25 22.02 -11.92
N GLY A 239 8.95 22.16 -10.79
CA GLY A 239 8.72 23.18 -9.77
C GLY A 239 8.87 24.60 -10.29
N ASP A 240 9.98 24.91 -10.95
CA ASP A 240 10.22 26.27 -11.48
C ASP A 240 9.16 26.64 -12.53
N TRP A 241 8.85 25.70 -13.42
CA TRP A 241 7.82 25.87 -14.45
C TRP A 241 6.42 26.04 -13.86
N TYR A 242 6.12 25.30 -12.80
CA TYR A 242 4.87 25.42 -12.05
C TYR A 242 4.75 26.81 -11.41
N LEU A 243 5.80 27.31 -10.78
CA LEU A 243 5.79 28.64 -10.15
C LEU A 243 5.68 29.76 -11.19
N GLU A 244 6.41 29.67 -12.30
CA GLU A 244 6.35 30.64 -13.41
C GLU A 244 4.93 30.80 -13.97
N ARG A 245 4.16 29.72 -14.03
CA ARG A 245 2.78 29.71 -14.53
C ARG A 245 1.74 30.07 -13.48
N ASN A 246 2.09 29.96 -12.21
CA ASN A 246 1.19 30.15 -11.08
C ASN A 246 1.76 31.19 -10.10
N PRO A 247 1.74 32.50 -10.45
CA PRO A 247 2.31 33.56 -9.61
C PRO A 247 1.72 33.63 -8.20
N GLU A 248 0.47 33.20 -8.01
CA GLU A 248 -0.15 33.12 -6.68
C GLU A 248 0.53 32.06 -5.79
N ALA A 249 0.88 30.90 -6.35
CA ALA A 249 1.63 29.87 -5.65
C ALA A 249 3.04 30.36 -5.31
N GLN A 250 3.67 31.10 -6.22
CA GLN A 250 4.96 31.74 -5.98
C GLN A 250 4.89 32.78 -4.85
N ALA A 251 3.84 33.60 -4.81
CA ALA A 251 3.63 34.60 -3.78
C ALA A 251 3.31 34.00 -2.40
N ALA A 252 2.71 32.80 -2.35
CA ALA A 252 2.38 32.11 -1.10
C ALA A 252 3.63 31.68 -0.30
N GLY A 253 4.80 31.55 -0.94
CA GLY A 253 6.04 31.17 -0.27
C GLY A 253 6.07 29.72 0.24
N VAL A 254 5.18 28.88 -0.27
CA VAL A 254 5.07 27.44 0.02
C VAL A 254 5.78 26.64 -1.08
N ALA A 255 6.34 25.48 -0.73
CA ALA A 255 6.98 24.60 -1.71
C ALA A 255 5.99 24.22 -2.85
N PRO A 256 6.40 24.27 -4.12
CA PRO A 256 5.48 24.11 -5.26
C PRO A 256 4.78 22.75 -5.28
N LEU A 257 5.47 21.66 -4.91
CA LEU A 257 4.84 20.35 -4.83
C LEU A 257 3.80 20.28 -3.71
N LEU A 258 4.04 20.96 -2.58
CA LEU A 258 3.10 21.02 -1.47
C LEU A 258 1.86 21.84 -1.83
N ASP A 259 2.05 22.99 -2.48
CA ASP A 259 0.95 23.79 -3.02
C ASP A 259 0.13 22.99 -4.04
N TYR A 260 0.77 22.32 -4.99
CA TYR A 260 0.07 21.47 -5.95
C TYR A 260 -0.73 20.35 -5.26
N ALA A 261 -0.12 19.61 -4.33
CA ALA A 261 -0.75 18.49 -3.64
C ALA A 261 -1.94 18.90 -2.74
N THR A 262 -1.95 20.15 -2.23
CA THR A 262 -2.98 20.63 -1.30
C THR A 262 -4.03 21.52 -1.95
N LYS A 263 -3.66 22.29 -2.97
CA LYS A 263 -4.49 23.31 -3.62
C LYS A 263 -4.46 23.20 -5.15
N GLY A 264 -3.28 23.34 -5.76
CA GLY A 264 -3.16 23.58 -7.20
C GLY A 264 -3.75 22.46 -8.07
N ALA A 265 -3.60 21.21 -7.65
CA ALA A 265 -4.18 20.08 -8.36
C ALA A 265 -5.71 20.16 -8.42
N ALA A 266 -6.38 20.61 -7.34
CA ALA A 266 -7.82 20.77 -7.29
C ALA A 266 -8.31 21.86 -8.26
N GLU A 267 -7.57 22.97 -8.32
CA GLU A 267 -7.78 24.12 -9.20
C GLU A 267 -7.50 23.83 -10.68
N GLY A 268 -6.97 22.65 -10.99
CA GLY A 268 -6.72 22.22 -12.36
C GLY A 268 -5.39 22.72 -12.92
N LEU A 269 -4.47 23.14 -12.06
CA LEU A 269 -3.13 23.55 -12.45
C LEU A 269 -2.35 22.33 -12.95
N ASP A 270 -1.47 22.56 -13.92
CA ASP A 270 -0.63 21.52 -14.50
C ASP A 270 0.68 21.42 -13.70
N PRO A 271 1.12 20.22 -13.27
CA PRO A 271 2.37 20.04 -12.52
C PRO A 271 3.62 19.96 -13.41
N HIS A 272 3.45 19.71 -14.71
CA HIS A 272 4.53 19.49 -15.65
C HIS A 272 4.06 19.74 -17.10
N PRO A 273 4.90 20.25 -18.03
CA PRO A 273 4.47 20.53 -19.40
C PRO A 273 3.85 19.32 -20.13
N LEU A 274 4.32 18.10 -19.83
CA LEU A 274 3.81 16.86 -20.43
C LEU A 274 2.59 16.25 -19.72
N PHE A 275 2.11 16.87 -18.63
CA PHE A 275 0.94 16.41 -17.89
C PHE A 275 -0.10 17.54 -17.80
N GLU A 276 -1.21 17.37 -18.50
CA GLU A 276 -2.32 18.32 -18.52
C GLU A 276 -3.45 17.81 -17.63
N THR A 277 -3.64 18.46 -16.49
CA THR A 277 -4.60 18.06 -15.45
C THR A 277 -6.03 17.99 -16.00
N ALA A 278 -6.47 19.02 -16.72
CA ALA A 278 -7.81 19.06 -17.30
C ALA A 278 -8.01 17.98 -18.38
N PHE A 279 -6.99 17.71 -19.20
CA PHE A 279 -7.03 16.68 -20.24
C PHE A 279 -7.08 15.27 -19.64
N TYR A 280 -6.26 15.01 -18.63
CA TYR A 280 -6.24 13.72 -17.95
C TYR A 280 -7.57 13.45 -17.22
N ARG A 281 -8.12 14.44 -16.50
CA ARG A 281 -9.42 14.36 -15.82
C ARG A 281 -10.56 13.93 -16.74
N ARG A 282 -10.60 14.46 -17.97
CA ARG A 282 -11.65 14.11 -18.96
C ARG A 282 -11.65 12.63 -19.35
N GLN A 283 -10.54 11.93 -19.21
CA GLN A 283 -10.42 10.49 -19.51
C GLN A 283 -10.83 9.59 -18.33
N ARG A 284 -11.14 10.18 -17.17
CA ARG A 284 -11.39 9.50 -15.89
C ARG A 284 -12.87 9.53 -15.53
N HIS A 285 -13.66 8.77 -16.27
CA HIS A 285 -15.12 8.70 -16.14
C HIS A 285 -15.63 8.18 -14.77
N GLY A 286 -14.78 7.47 -14.00
CA GLY A 286 -15.10 6.96 -12.65
C GLY A 286 -14.46 7.76 -11.50
N GLY A 287 -14.01 8.98 -11.77
CA GLY A 287 -13.31 9.81 -10.78
C GLY A 287 -11.83 9.48 -10.62
N LEU A 288 -11.18 10.24 -9.73
CA LEU A 288 -9.74 10.16 -9.46
C LEU A 288 -9.41 9.46 -8.14
N ARG A 289 -8.30 8.72 -8.11
CA ARG A 289 -7.69 8.20 -6.88
C ARG A 289 -6.65 9.19 -6.34
N GLY A 290 -7.12 10.14 -5.53
CA GLY A 290 -6.31 11.27 -5.06
C GLY A 290 -6.24 12.37 -6.11
N GLU A 291 -5.15 13.14 -6.11
CA GLU A 291 -4.94 14.17 -7.11
C GLU A 291 -4.53 13.58 -8.49
N PRO A 292 -4.79 14.28 -9.61
CA PRO A 292 -4.60 13.79 -10.99
C PRO A 292 -3.28 13.08 -11.29
N LEU A 293 -2.15 13.64 -10.88
CA LEU A 293 -0.82 13.09 -11.15
C LEU A 293 -0.58 11.82 -10.33
N SER A 294 -0.94 11.81 -9.05
CA SER A 294 -0.88 10.64 -8.16
C SER A 294 -1.76 9.50 -8.69
N ASP A 295 -2.93 9.84 -9.22
CA ASP A 295 -3.79 8.86 -9.87
C ASP A 295 -3.17 8.31 -11.17
N TYR A 296 -2.58 9.18 -11.98
CA TYR A 296 -1.83 8.76 -13.16
C TYR A 296 -0.71 7.78 -12.82
N LEU A 297 0.11 8.13 -11.82
CA LEU A 297 1.21 7.31 -11.31
C LEU A 297 0.72 5.95 -10.79
N ARG A 298 -0.43 5.91 -10.09
CA ARG A 298 -0.95 4.69 -9.47
C ARG A 298 -1.73 3.79 -10.43
N THR A 299 -2.55 4.38 -11.29
CA THR A 299 -3.52 3.63 -12.11
C THR A 299 -3.64 4.12 -13.55
N GLY A 300 -3.55 5.43 -13.80
CA GLY A 300 -3.79 5.99 -15.14
C GLY A 300 -2.79 5.50 -16.19
N ALA A 301 -1.51 5.49 -15.86
CA ALA A 301 -0.45 5.00 -16.74
C ALA A 301 -0.68 3.53 -17.12
N ARG A 302 -1.02 2.69 -16.14
CA ARG A 302 -1.34 1.26 -16.32
C ARG A 302 -2.57 1.05 -17.18
N GLY A 303 -3.56 1.93 -17.05
CA GLY A 303 -4.77 1.96 -17.87
C GLY A 303 -4.59 2.58 -19.26
N GLY A 304 -3.35 2.85 -19.69
CA GLY A 304 -3.04 3.42 -21.01
C GLY A 304 -3.56 4.85 -21.21
N LYS A 305 -3.89 5.57 -20.13
CA LYS A 305 -4.43 6.94 -20.22
C LYS A 305 -3.35 7.91 -20.64
N SER A 306 -3.65 8.80 -21.58
CA SER A 306 -2.71 9.83 -22.03
C SER A 306 -2.61 10.94 -20.98
N PRO A 307 -1.40 11.33 -20.54
CA PRO A 307 -1.21 12.44 -19.60
C PRO A 307 -1.42 13.81 -20.26
N SER A 308 -1.23 13.91 -21.57
CA SER A 308 -1.47 15.09 -22.40
C SER A 308 -1.87 14.66 -23.82
N PRO A 309 -2.37 15.57 -24.67
CA PRO A 309 -2.62 15.30 -26.09
C PRO A 309 -1.37 14.84 -26.84
N HIS A 310 -0.19 15.30 -26.39
CA HIS A 310 1.08 15.18 -27.08
C HIS A 310 1.89 13.92 -26.74
N PHE A 311 1.52 13.20 -25.67
CA PHE A 311 2.13 11.92 -25.32
C PHE A 311 1.13 10.78 -25.48
N LYS A 312 1.49 9.76 -26.25
CA LYS A 312 0.65 8.60 -26.56
C LYS A 312 1.26 7.33 -25.93
N PRO A 313 0.84 6.95 -24.71
CA PRO A 313 1.37 5.77 -24.02
C PRO A 313 1.33 4.50 -24.86
N THR A 314 0.22 4.25 -25.56
CA THR A 314 0.06 3.04 -26.38
C THR A 314 1.08 2.99 -27.51
N TYR A 315 1.20 4.09 -28.28
CA TYR A 315 2.20 4.20 -29.35
C TYR A 315 3.64 4.09 -28.82
N TYR A 316 3.92 4.74 -27.68
CA TYR A 316 5.22 4.66 -27.03
C TYR A 316 5.60 3.21 -26.69
N LEU A 317 4.64 2.42 -26.20
CA LEU A 317 4.82 1.00 -25.87
C LEU A 317 4.84 0.08 -27.10
N GLU A 318 4.13 0.43 -28.17
CA GLU A 318 4.08 -0.33 -29.43
C GLU A 318 5.44 -0.40 -30.15
N GLN A 319 6.33 0.56 -29.92
CA GLN A 319 7.73 0.53 -30.41
C GLN A 319 8.52 -0.71 -29.95
N ALA A 320 7.97 -1.48 -28.99
CA ALA A 320 8.50 -2.74 -28.46
C ALA A 320 7.68 -4.00 -28.84
N GLY A 321 6.72 -3.93 -29.76
CA GLY A 321 5.99 -5.12 -30.24
C GLY A 321 4.83 -5.60 -29.35
N GLY A 322 4.23 -4.71 -28.55
CA GLY A 322 2.82 -4.85 -28.14
C GLY A 322 2.48 -5.78 -26.98
N GLN A 323 3.41 -6.14 -26.07
CA GLN A 323 3.02 -6.85 -24.85
C GLN A 323 2.54 -5.88 -23.75
N PRO A 324 1.41 -6.15 -23.05
CA PRO A 324 0.91 -5.31 -21.98
C PRO A 324 1.80 -5.43 -20.73
N LEU A 325 2.27 -4.28 -20.23
CA LEU A 325 2.96 -4.19 -18.94
C LEU A 325 2.00 -3.68 -17.86
N ALA A 326 1.61 -4.57 -16.96
CA ALA A 326 0.61 -4.28 -15.93
C ALA A 326 1.03 -3.18 -14.92
N HIS A 327 2.30 -2.73 -14.90
CA HIS A 327 2.83 -1.89 -13.83
C HIS A 327 3.71 -0.70 -14.26
N ALA A 328 3.96 -0.48 -15.54
CA ALA A 328 4.90 0.56 -15.99
C ALA A 328 4.25 1.95 -16.23
N ASN A 329 5.02 3.00 -15.95
CA ASN A 329 4.78 4.41 -16.22
C ASN A 329 5.60 4.84 -17.47
N PRO A 330 4.96 4.89 -18.65
CA PRO A 330 5.66 5.19 -19.89
C PRO A 330 6.11 6.65 -19.97
N LEU A 331 5.41 7.60 -19.34
CA LEU A 331 5.82 9.00 -19.36
C LEU A 331 7.09 9.22 -18.51
N GLN A 332 7.15 8.61 -17.32
CA GLN A 332 8.34 8.68 -16.46
C GLN A 332 9.56 8.03 -17.14
N HIS A 333 9.36 6.88 -17.78
CA HIS A 333 10.41 6.25 -18.58
C HIS A 333 10.83 7.14 -19.76
N TYR A 334 9.90 7.75 -20.49
CA TYR A 334 10.24 8.65 -21.59
C TYR A 334 11.14 9.80 -21.13
N LEU A 335 10.81 10.45 -20.02
CA LEU A 335 11.59 11.57 -19.48
C LEU A 335 12.95 11.16 -18.89
N THR A 336 13.06 9.93 -18.37
CA THR A 336 14.29 9.46 -17.73
C THR A 336 15.20 8.68 -18.67
N ILE A 337 14.67 7.98 -19.69
CA ILE A 337 15.43 7.07 -20.54
C ILE A 337 15.07 7.27 -22.03
N GLY A 338 13.76 7.23 -22.35
CA GLY A 338 13.27 7.10 -23.72
C GLY A 338 13.67 8.23 -24.67
N ALA A 339 13.56 9.48 -24.22
CA ALA A 339 13.95 10.64 -25.03
C ALA A 339 15.45 10.60 -25.40
N PHE A 340 16.30 10.14 -24.48
CA PHE A 340 17.75 9.97 -24.71
C PHE A 340 18.09 8.71 -25.51
N ALA A 341 17.15 7.79 -25.62
CA ALA A 341 17.23 6.65 -26.51
C ALA A 341 16.75 6.96 -27.94
N GLY A 342 16.12 8.13 -28.17
CA GLY A 342 15.50 8.50 -29.44
C GLY A 342 14.13 7.87 -29.67
N LEU A 343 13.46 7.41 -28.60
CA LEU A 343 12.10 6.87 -28.66
C LEU A 343 11.07 7.98 -28.81
N TRP A 344 10.06 7.72 -29.63
CA TRP A 344 9.09 8.74 -29.99
C TRP A 344 7.93 8.79 -28.98
N PRO A 345 7.59 9.97 -28.43
CA PRO A 345 6.50 10.09 -27.47
C PRO A 345 5.11 9.98 -28.12
N ALA A 346 5.02 10.21 -29.43
CA ALA A 346 3.81 10.14 -30.24
C ALA A 346 4.16 9.91 -31.72
N PRO A 347 3.20 9.45 -32.56
CA PRO A 347 3.44 9.18 -33.98
C PRO A 347 3.94 10.38 -34.80
N ASP A 348 3.72 11.59 -34.30
CA ASP A 348 3.98 12.86 -34.97
C ASP A 348 5.11 13.67 -34.29
N PHE A 349 5.95 13.03 -33.48
CA PHE A 349 7.10 13.70 -32.83
C PHE A 349 8.38 12.86 -32.89
N ASP A 350 9.30 13.26 -33.76
CA ASP A 350 10.65 12.70 -33.84
C ASP A 350 11.64 13.55 -33.02
N GLU A 351 12.13 12.98 -31.92
CA GLU A 351 13.16 13.60 -31.06
C GLU A 351 14.41 14.01 -31.86
N SER A 352 14.90 13.11 -32.72
CA SER A 352 16.18 13.28 -33.40
C SER A 352 16.09 14.40 -34.43
N ALA A 353 15.00 14.42 -35.22
CA ALA A 353 14.73 15.48 -36.18
C ALA A 353 14.47 16.82 -35.47
N TYR A 354 13.78 16.80 -34.33
CA TYR A 354 13.53 18.00 -33.55
C TYR A 354 14.84 18.66 -33.08
N PHE A 355 15.74 17.89 -32.49
CA PHE A 355 17.03 18.42 -32.03
C PHE A 355 17.94 18.85 -33.18
N ALA A 356 17.91 18.16 -34.33
CA ALA A 356 18.66 18.58 -35.51
C ALA A 356 18.18 19.96 -36.03
N ALA A 357 16.90 20.26 -35.89
CA ALA A 357 16.31 21.55 -36.24
C ALA A 357 16.48 22.63 -35.13
N HIS A 358 16.70 22.22 -33.89
CA HIS A 358 16.80 23.08 -32.71
C HIS A 358 18.08 22.78 -31.89
N PRO A 359 19.25 23.31 -32.30
CA PRO A 359 20.51 23.05 -31.61
C PRO A 359 20.53 23.49 -30.13
N ASP A 360 19.78 24.53 -29.79
CA ASP A 360 19.55 24.98 -28.40
C ASP A 360 18.86 23.88 -27.56
N ALA A 361 17.87 23.20 -28.13
CA ALA A 361 17.23 22.05 -27.50
C ALA A 361 18.22 20.89 -27.31
N ALA A 362 19.15 20.71 -28.25
CA ALA A 362 20.16 19.66 -28.21
C ALA A 362 21.22 19.84 -27.11
N GLU A 363 21.45 21.08 -26.67
CA GLU A 363 22.33 21.42 -25.55
C GLU A 363 21.60 21.38 -24.20
N SER A 364 20.26 21.44 -24.22
CA SER A 364 19.41 21.41 -23.03
C SER A 364 19.28 20.01 -22.40
N PRO A 365 19.16 19.87 -21.07
CA PRO A 365 18.92 18.57 -20.43
C PRO A 365 17.51 18.01 -20.66
N LEU A 366 16.60 18.78 -21.26
CA LEU A 366 15.19 18.43 -21.45
C LEU A 366 14.94 17.47 -22.62
N SER A 367 13.86 16.70 -22.57
CA SER A 367 13.37 15.99 -23.77
C SER A 367 12.96 16.98 -24.87
N GLY A 368 12.97 16.55 -26.14
CA GLY A 368 12.58 17.38 -27.27
C GLY A 368 11.12 17.82 -27.15
N LEU A 369 10.23 16.89 -26.79
CA LEU A 369 8.82 17.22 -26.57
C LEU A 369 8.63 18.25 -25.43
N GLU A 370 9.39 18.12 -24.34
CA GLU A 370 9.32 19.08 -23.24
C GLU A 370 9.85 20.45 -23.63
N HIS A 371 10.99 20.50 -24.30
CA HIS A 371 11.55 21.75 -24.83
C HIS A 371 10.53 22.47 -25.72
N TRP A 372 9.89 21.72 -26.62
CA TRP A 372 8.86 22.23 -27.50
C TRP A 372 7.63 22.75 -26.74
N LEU A 373 7.16 22.01 -25.73
CA LEU A 373 6.01 22.43 -24.91
C LEU A 373 6.28 23.68 -24.08
N ARG A 374 7.54 23.86 -23.63
CA ARG A 374 7.97 25.03 -22.86
C ARG A 374 8.09 26.28 -23.75
N LEU A 375 8.71 26.16 -24.92
CA LEU A 375 9.07 27.31 -25.77
C LEU A 375 8.14 27.54 -26.98
N ARG A 376 7.30 26.56 -27.33
CA ARG A 376 6.39 26.59 -28.49
C ARG A 376 7.08 26.91 -29.82
N THR A 377 8.27 26.34 -30.02
CA THR A 377 9.03 26.43 -31.28
C THR A 377 8.35 25.70 -32.44
N GLU A 378 8.84 25.89 -33.67
CA GLU A 378 8.28 25.22 -34.85
C GLU A 378 8.45 23.70 -34.76
N ARG A 379 7.38 22.95 -35.05
CA ARG A 379 7.43 21.48 -35.05
C ARG A 379 8.01 21.00 -36.39
N PRO A 380 8.90 20.00 -36.43
CA PRO A 380 9.43 19.46 -37.68
C PRO A 380 8.29 18.99 -38.60
N ALA A 381 8.47 19.14 -39.92
CA ALA A 381 7.47 18.70 -40.89
C ALA A 381 7.18 17.20 -40.75
N THR A 382 5.90 16.85 -40.65
CA THR A 382 5.41 15.48 -40.52
C THR A 382 5.75 14.66 -41.77
N GLY A 383 6.81 13.86 -41.69
CA GLY A 383 7.19 12.87 -42.70
C GLY A 383 8.01 11.76 -42.04
N ALA A 384 7.32 10.82 -41.40
CA ALA A 384 7.95 9.81 -40.56
C ALA A 384 8.08 8.44 -41.25
N PRO A 385 9.29 7.89 -41.43
CA PRO A 385 9.49 6.46 -41.21
C PRO A 385 9.15 6.11 -39.74
N MET A 386 8.72 4.87 -39.45
CA MET A 386 8.42 4.44 -38.08
C MET A 386 9.66 4.64 -37.18
N GLY A 387 9.45 5.12 -35.94
CA GLY A 387 10.52 5.28 -34.94
C GLY A 387 11.32 3.99 -34.73
N HIS A 388 12.47 4.10 -34.07
CA HIS A 388 13.35 2.95 -33.86
C HIS A 388 12.64 1.84 -33.07
N ALA A 389 12.45 0.68 -33.71
CA ALA A 389 12.02 -0.51 -33.01
C ALA A 389 13.08 -0.90 -31.98
N VAL A 390 12.68 -1.11 -30.73
CA VAL A 390 13.55 -1.57 -29.65
C VAL A 390 13.17 -2.98 -29.25
N SER A 391 14.13 -3.71 -28.67
CA SER A 391 13.85 -5.05 -28.13
C SER A 391 12.79 -4.96 -27.05
N ALA A 392 11.72 -5.75 -27.20
CA ALA A 392 10.62 -5.87 -26.24
C ALA A 392 11.16 -6.08 -24.82
N GLN A 393 12.08 -7.03 -24.66
CA GLN A 393 12.65 -7.40 -23.37
C GLN A 393 13.44 -6.25 -22.72
N THR A 394 14.15 -5.45 -23.52
CA THR A 394 14.96 -4.33 -23.00
C THR A 394 14.07 -3.18 -22.54
N LEU A 395 13.16 -2.72 -23.42
CA LEU A 395 12.23 -1.64 -23.08
C LEU A 395 11.38 -2.01 -21.87
N PHE A 396 10.93 -3.27 -21.77
CA PHE A 396 10.14 -3.71 -20.63
C PHE A 396 10.92 -3.74 -19.32
N GLY A 397 12.18 -4.15 -19.35
CA GLY A 397 13.07 -4.09 -18.19
C GLY A 397 13.30 -2.64 -17.74
N ASP A 398 13.53 -1.73 -18.68
CA ASP A 398 13.73 -0.30 -18.39
C ASP A 398 12.45 0.36 -17.86
N LEU A 399 11.32 0.10 -18.50
CA LEU A 399 10.02 0.60 -18.06
C LEU A 399 9.72 0.17 -16.64
N ARG A 400 9.97 -1.09 -16.29
CA ARG A 400 9.81 -1.57 -14.92
C ARG A 400 10.73 -0.81 -13.96
N ARG A 401 12.02 -0.67 -14.27
CA ARG A 401 12.97 0.09 -13.44
C ARG A 401 12.58 1.55 -13.24
N ALA A 402 12.06 2.20 -14.28
CA ALA A 402 11.64 3.60 -14.24
C ALA A 402 10.31 3.81 -13.51
N SER A 403 9.57 2.75 -13.19
CA SER A 403 8.21 2.83 -12.65
C SER A 403 8.07 2.17 -11.28
N ASP A 404 8.94 1.22 -10.98
CA ASP A 404 8.93 0.53 -9.70
C ASP A 404 9.54 1.44 -8.64
N PRO A 405 8.80 1.77 -7.57
CA PRO A 405 9.44 2.03 -6.29
C PRO A 405 10.25 0.79 -5.93
N ASP A 406 11.46 0.99 -5.38
CA ASP A 406 12.43 -0.04 -4.98
C ASP A 406 11.83 -1.46 -4.88
N PRO A 407 12.32 -2.47 -5.62
CA PRO A 407 11.87 -3.86 -5.49
C PRO A 407 11.95 -4.42 -4.06
N GLN A 408 12.77 -3.82 -3.19
CA GLN A 408 12.82 -4.13 -1.75
C GLN A 408 11.82 -3.33 -0.91
N ALA A 409 11.03 -2.43 -1.50
CA ALA A 409 10.05 -1.57 -0.81
C ALA A 409 8.94 -2.38 -0.14
N TYR A 410 8.47 -3.46 -0.79
CA TYR A 410 7.50 -4.39 -0.19
C TYR A 410 8.15 -5.34 0.83
N GLY A 411 9.47 -5.26 0.99
CA GLY A 411 10.21 -6.02 1.97
C GLY A 411 10.00 -7.52 1.87
N VAL A 412 9.66 -8.10 0.70
CA VAL A 412 9.32 -9.53 0.60
C VAL A 412 10.42 -10.39 1.23
N ALA A 413 11.69 -10.15 0.90
CA ALA A 413 12.83 -10.86 1.50
C ALA A 413 13.02 -10.61 3.01
N ASP A 414 12.62 -9.45 3.54
CA ASP A 414 12.64 -9.16 4.98
C ASP A 414 11.46 -9.81 5.70
N TYR A 415 10.29 -9.85 5.04
CA TYR A 415 9.13 -10.65 5.38
C TYR A 415 9.52 -12.12 5.45
N GLU A 416 10.35 -12.59 4.51
CA GLU A 416 10.94 -13.93 4.48
C GLU A 416 12.05 -14.13 5.53
N ALA A 417 12.81 -13.09 5.89
CA ALA A 417 13.91 -13.14 6.87
C ALA A 417 13.43 -13.05 8.33
N LEU A 418 12.29 -12.39 8.58
CA LEU A 418 11.52 -12.54 9.82
C LEU A 418 11.07 -13.99 10.02
N ARG A 419 10.93 -14.77 8.93
CA ARG A 419 10.66 -16.22 8.96
C ARG A 419 11.87 -17.08 9.38
N ARG A 420 12.68 -16.63 10.34
CA ARG A 420 13.59 -17.59 10.99
C ARG A 420 12.74 -18.76 11.50
N PRO A 421 13.02 -20.02 11.11
CA PRO A 421 12.36 -21.15 11.73
C PRO A 421 12.78 -21.12 13.20
N ARG A 422 11.88 -20.65 14.05
CA ARG A 422 11.99 -20.85 15.49
C ARG A 422 11.60 -22.29 15.72
N THR A 423 12.53 -23.08 16.26
CA THR A 423 12.19 -24.35 16.90
C THR A 423 11.34 -24.03 18.12
N VAL A 424 10.03 -23.98 17.90
CA VAL A 424 9.04 -24.00 18.97
C VAL A 424 9.12 -25.37 19.61
N THR A 425 9.48 -25.41 20.89
CA THR A 425 9.18 -26.59 21.71
C THR A 425 7.79 -26.31 22.29
N PRO A 426 6.71 -26.97 21.80
CA PRO A 426 5.36 -26.64 22.22
C PRO A 426 5.18 -26.95 23.72
N PRO A 427 4.40 -26.14 24.47
CA PRO A 427 3.83 -26.58 25.74
C PRO A 427 2.95 -27.82 25.46
N SER A 428 2.77 -28.66 26.46
CA SER A 428 2.23 -30.02 26.29
C SER A 428 0.83 -30.10 25.67
N ALA A 429 0.09 -28.98 25.54
CA ALA A 429 -0.88 -28.80 24.45
C ALA A 429 -1.37 -27.33 24.27
N PRO A 430 -1.12 -26.69 23.11
CA PRO A 430 -1.57 -25.32 22.79
C PRO A 430 -3.04 -25.25 22.32
N VAL A 431 -3.59 -24.04 22.22
CA VAL A 431 -4.89 -23.79 21.58
C VAL A 431 -4.83 -24.20 20.11
N ARG A 432 -5.88 -24.86 19.62
CA ARG A 432 -5.98 -25.32 18.23
C ARG A 432 -6.72 -24.29 17.38
N MET A 433 -5.95 -23.49 16.64
CA MET A 433 -6.48 -22.56 15.64
C MET A 433 -6.80 -23.29 14.33
N ILE A 434 -8.06 -23.27 13.92
CA ILE A 434 -8.56 -24.01 12.75
C ILE A 434 -9.17 -23.02 11.76
N ALA A 435 -8.63 -22.91 10.55
CA ALA A 435 -9.17 -22.01 9.53
C ALA A 435 -10.25 -22.72 8.69
N LEU A 436 -11.38 -22.07 8.45
CA LEU A 436 -12.38 -22.52 7.49
C LEU A 436 -11.81 -22.40 6.07
N ARG A 437 -11.83 -23.48 5.29
CA ARG A 437 -11.34 -23.50 3.90
C ARG A 437 -12.45 -23.92 2.95
N ARG A 438 -12.75 -23.07 1.97
CA ARG A 438 -13.73 -23.35 0.92
C ARG A 438 -13.10 -24.28 -0.12
N THR A 439 -13.80 -25.35 -0.51
CA THR A 439 -13.39 -26.21 -1.64
C THR A 439 -13.78 -25.61 -2.99
N ARG A 440 -14.85 -24.80 -3.02
CA ARG A 440 -15.31 -24.13 -4.24
C ARG A 440 -14.37 -22.97 -4.60
N ALA A 441 -14.02 -22.88 -5.88
CA ALA A 441 -13.31 -21.72 -6.42
C ALA A 441 -14.14 -20.42 -6.24
N PRO A 442 -13.49 -19.31 -5.84
CA PRO A 442 -14.13 -17.99 -5.83
C PRO A 442 -14.58 -17.56 -7.23
N ASP A 443 -15.60 -16.70 -7.31
CA ASP A 443 -15.85 -15.94 -8.53
C ASP A 443 -14.77 -14.87 -8.71
N TRP A 444 -13.67 -15.25 -9.36
CA TRP A 444 -12.54 -14.37 -9.61
C TRP A 444 -12.89 -13.16 -10.48
N VAL A 445 -13.92 -13.26 -11.33
CA VAL A 445 -14.37 -12.13 -12.14
C VAL A 445 -15.06 -11.10 -11.26
N ALA A 446 -15.92 -11.54 -10.34
CA ALA A 446 -16.57 -10.68 -9.35
C ALA A 446 -15.53 -10.00 -8.43
N VAL A 447 -14.59 -10.77 -7.88
CA VAL A 447 -13.49 -10.26 -7.04
C VAL A 447 -12.64 -9.23 -7.77
N ALA A 448 -12.25 -9.50 -9.02
CA ALA A 448 -11.40 -8.59 -9.79
C ALA A 448 -12.13 -7.31 -10.25
N ARG A 449 -13.46 -7.35 -10.38
CA ARG A 449 -14.28 -6.20 -10.83
C ARG A 449 -14.79 -5.33 -9.69
N ALA A 450 -14.64 -5.74 -8.43
CA ALA A 450 -15.06 -4.97 -7.28
C ALA A 450 -14.44 -3.57 -7.27
N LEU A 451 -15.28 -2.54 -7.12
CA LEU A 451 -14.89 -1.14 -7.07
C LEU A 451 -15.11 -0.54 -5.67
N PRO A 452 -14.28 0.41 -5.22
CA PRO A 452 -14.54 1.16 -4.00
C PRO A 452 -15.87 1.92 -4.06
N ASN A 453 -16.72 1.69 -3.07
CA ASN A 453 -17.97 2.44 -2.85
C ASN A 453 -17.81 3.83 -2.23
N TYR A 454 -16.75 4.10 -1.47
CA TYR A 454 -16.46 5.40 -0.85
C TYR A 454 -14.95 5.64 -0.78
N LEU A 455 -14.55 6.89 -0.61
CA LEU A 455 -13.12 7.24 -0.49
C LEU A 455 -12.53 6.58 0.76
N GLY A 456 -11.44 5.83 0.59
CA GLY A 456 -10.82 5.04 1.66
C GLY A 456 -11.35 3.60 1.76
N HIS A 457 -12.37 3.22 0.99
CA HIS A 457 -12.82 1.84 0.85
C HIS A 457 -11.87 1.02 -0.02
N LEU A 458 -11.68 -0.26 0.32
CA LEU A 458 -10.47 -1.01 0.05
C LEU A 458 -10.70 -2.16 -0.94
N GLN A 459 -11.14 -1.81 -2.16
CA GLN A 459 -11.39 -2.75 -3.25
C GLN A 459 -10.70 -2.31 -4.58
N PRO A 460 -10.37 -3.24 -5.49
CA PRO A 460 -10.45 -4.70 -5.31
C PRO A 460 -9.34 -5.22 -4.37
N ARG A 461 -9.66 -6.25 -3.55
CA ARG A 461 -8.68 -7.04 -2.80
C ARG A 461 -8.32 -8.28 -3.61
N LEU A 462 -7.04 -8.47 -3.93
CA LEU A 462 -6.59 -9.52 -4.86
C LEU A 462 -5.51 -10.42 -4.24
N PRO A 463 -5.44 -11.71 -4.63
CA PRO A 463 -4.43 -12.66 -4.17
C PRO A 463 -3.03 -12.28 -4.61
N ALA A 464 -2.06 -12.40 -3.71
CA ALA A 464 -0.65 -12.12 -3.99
C ALA A 464 -0.03 -13.13 -4.96
N HIS A 465 -0.53 -14.37 -4.96
CA HIS A 465 -0.02 -15.46 -5.79
C HIS A 465 -0.87 -15.72 -7.04
N GLY A 466 -1.78 -14.81 -7.36
CA GLY A 466 -2.71 -14.96 -8.49
C GLY A 466 -3.95 -15.79 -8.15
N PHE A 467 -4.78 -16.01 -9.17
CA PHE A 467 -6.08 -16.65 -9.04
C PHE A 467 -5.93 -18.18 -9.06
N SER A 468 -6.21 -18.83 -7.93
CA SER A 468 -6.05 -20.28 -7.75
C SER A 468 -7.40 -21.02 -7.80
N ASP A 469 -7.33 -22.33 -8.08
CA ASP A 469 -8.45 -23.26 -7.92
C ASP A 469 -8.24 -24.08 -6.65
N PRO A 470 -9.06 -23.91 -5.59
CA PRO A 470 -8.92 -24.64 -4.34
C PRO A 470 -9.13 -26.16 -4.44
N THR A 471 -9.65 -26.65 -5.57
CA THR A 471 -9.81 -28.08 -5.87
C THR A 471 -8.54 -28.72 -6.43
N ASP A 472 -7.56 -27.93 -6.86
CA ASP A 472 -6.26 -28.43 -7.34
C ASP A 472 -5.44 -28.98 -6.15
N PRO A 473 -5.00 -30.26 -6.20
CA PRO A 473 -4.16 -30.85 -5.16
C PRO A 473 -2.85 -30.08 -4.90
N ALA A 474 -2.28 -29.42 -5.91
CA ALA A 474 -1.07 -28.61 -5.74
C ALA A 474 -1.35 -27.34 -4.92
N VAL A 475 -2.51 -26.70 -5.16
CA VAL A 475 -2.97 -25.54 -4.37
C VAL A 475 -3.27 -25.97 -2.95
N LEU A 476 -3.96 -27.11 -2.76
CA LEU A 476 -4.21 -27.66 -1.42
C LEU A 476 -2.88 -27.90 -0.67
N ALA A 477 -1.91 -28.57 -1.27
CA ALA A 477 -0.62 -28.82 -0.63
C ALA A 477 0.14 -27.52 -0.30
N GLN A 478 0.03 -26.49 -1.16
CA GLN A 478 0.59 -25.17 -0.90
C GLN A 478 -0.10 -24.49 0.28
N ASP A 479 -1.43 -24.53 0.34
CA ASP A 479 -2.24 -23.97 1.42
C ASP A 479 -1.90 -24.64 2.76
N GLU A 480 -1.82 -25.97 2.76
CA GLU A 480 -1.46 -26.77 3.93
C GLU A 480 -0.07 -26.41 4.46
N ALA A 481 0.92 -26.37 3.56
CA ALA A 481 2.29 -26.00 3.92
C ALA A 481 2.36 -24.57 4.46
N LEU A 482 1.57 -23.64 3.89
CA LEU A 482 1.53 -22.26 4.31
C LEU A 482 0.83 -22.11 5.67
N ALA A 483 -0.34 -22.73 5.85
CA ALA A 483 -1.07 -22.72 7.11
C ALA A 483 -0.26 -23.29 8.27
N ALA A 484 0.34 -24.47 8.07
CA ALA A 484 1.20 -25.12 9.06
C ALA A 484 2.38 -24.23 9.47
N ARG A 485 2.96 -23.50 8.50
CA ARG A 485 4.08 -22.59 8.75
C ARG A 485 3.72 -21.42 9.67
N TYR A 486 2.46 -20.97 9.64
CA TYR A 486 1.98 -19.82 10.42
C TYR A 486 1.16 -20.24 11.65
N GLY A 487 1.38 -21.46 12.16
CA GLY A 487 0.84 -21.89 13.44
C GLY A 487 -0.64 -22.28 13.43
N LEU A 488 -1.28 -22.36 12.26
CA LEU A 488 -2.59 -23.02 12.17
C LEU A 488 -2.42 -24.50 12.49
N THR A 489 -3.42 -25.07 13.16
CA THR A 489 -3.41 -26.48 13.59
C THR A 489 -4.20 -27.39 12.68
N GLY A 490 -5.04 -26.81 11.81
CA GLY A 490 -5.75 -27.57 10.81
C GLY A 490 -6.69 -26.71 9.96
N PHE A 491 -7.27 -27.35 8.93
CA PHE A 491 -8.36 -26.77 8.15
C PHE A 491 -9.71 -27.37 8.52
N CYS A 492 -10.76 -26.57 8.42
CA CYS A 492 -12.12 -27.06 8.37
C CYS A 492 -12.63 -26.91 6.94
N HIS A 493 -12.65 -28.02 6.19
CA HIS A 493 -13.03 -28.00 4.79
C HIS A 493 -14.55 -27.93 4.64
N GLU A 494 -15.03 -26.89 3.96
CA GLU A 494 -16.44 -26.77 3.60
C GLU A 494 -16.74 -27.65 2.39
N ALA A 495 -17.68 -28.59 2.55
CA ALA A 495 -18.11 -29.49 1.50
C ALA A 495 -19.64 -29.52 1.39
N ALA A 496 -20.15 -29.51 0.16
CA ALA A 496 -21.57 -29.57 -0.14
C ALA A 496 -21.95 -30.82 -0.95
N ASN A 497 -20.99 -31.42 -1.64
CA ASN A 497 -21.20 -32.58 -2.50
C ASN A 497 -20.01 -33.56 -2.45
N THR A 498 -20.15 -34.71 -3.12
CA THR A 498 -19.12 -35.74 -3.14
C THR A 498 -17.82 -35.30 -3.83
N ALA A 499 -17.88 -34.39 -4.82
CA ALA A 499 -16.67 -33.92 -5.50
C ALA A 499 -15.80 -33.07 -4.57
N ASP A 500 -16.41 -32.26 -3.69
CA ASP A 500 -15.69 -31.55 -2.62
C ASP A 500 -14.93 -32.52 -1.71
N LEU A 501 -15.58 -33.64 -1.34
CA LEU A 501 -14.96 -34.69 -0.51
C LEU A 501 -13.79 -35.39 -1.21
N VAL A 502 -13.85 -35.53 -2.54
CA VAL A 502 -12.75 -36.07 -3.34
C VAL A 502 -11.57 -35.10 -3.36
N ALA A 503 -11.82 -33.80 -3.49
CA ALA A 503 -10.77 -32.77 -3.51
C ALA A 503 -9.95 -32.73 -2.21
N ILE A 504 -10.55 -33.15 -1.08
CA ILE A 504 -9.90 -33.18 0.24
C ILE A 504 -9.40 -34.57 0.64
N ALA A 505 -9.65 -35.62 -0.16
CA ALA A 505 -9.27 -36.99 0.18
C ALA A 505 -7.75 -37.19 0.32
N GLY A 506 -6.96 -36.33 -0.33
CA GLY A 506 -5.50 -36.30 -0.24
C GLY A 506 -4.93 -35.34 0.81
N ALA A 507 -5.77 -34.69 1.62
CA ALA A 507 -5.31 -33.74 2.63
C ALA A 507 -4.38 -34.42 3.66
N ALA A 508 -3.18 -33.86 3.82
CA ALA A 508 -2.14 -34.37 4.72
C ALA A 508 -2.01 -33.50 5.98
N PHE A 509 -2.55 -32.29 5.96
CA PHE A 509 -2.64 -31.42 7.12
C PHE A 509 -3.86 -31.81 7.97
N PRO A 510 -3.82 -31.66 9.32
CA PRO A 510 -4.97 -32.01 10.13
C PRO A 510 -6.22 -31.26 9.70
N PHE A 511 -7.36 -31.95 9.67
CA PHE A 511 -8.59 -31.35 9.16
C PHE A 511 -9.85 -31.81 9.88
N CYS A 512 -10.90 -31.02 9.77
CA CYS A 512 -12.28 -31.41 10.06
C CYS A 512 -13.20 -31.00 8.90
N LEU A 513 -14.46 -31.42 8.96
CA LEU A 513 -15.42 -31.22 7.86
C LEU A 513 -16.54 -30.29 8.30
N ALA A 514 -16.87 -29.31 7.45
CA ALA A 514 -18.11 -28.56 7.53
C ALA A 514 -19.03 -29.00 6.38
N TRP A 515 -20.12 -29.70 6.71
CA TRP A 515 -21.05 -30.22 5.73
C TRP A 515 -22.32 -29.37 5.67
N THR A 516 -22.67 -28.91 4.46
CA THR A 516 -23.83 -28.02 4.26
C THR A 516 -25.13 -28.77 3.95
N GLY A 517 -25.07 -30.06 3.61
CA GLY A 517 -26.25 -30.90 3.39
C GLY A 517 -26.91 -31.41 4.68
N LYS A 518 -28.11 -31.98 4.57
CA LYS A 518 -28.84 -32.52 5.74
C LYS A 518 -28.31 -33.87 6.23
N THR A 519 -28.05 -34.79 5.32
CA THR A 519 -27.65 -36.18 5.61
C THR A 519 -26.20 -36.43 5.18
N PRO A 520 -25.49 -37.38 5.81
CA PRO A 520 -24.12 -37.70 5.42
C PRO A 520 -24.04 -38.50 4.11
N PRO A 521 -23.11 -38.18 3.20
CA PRO A 521 -22.79 -39.04 2.05
C PRO A 521 -21.88 -40.20 2.47
N LYS A 522 -21.96 -41.34 1.78
CA LYS A 522 -21.11 -42.52 2.05
C LYS A 522 -19.61 -42.21 1.97
N ALA A 523 -19.21 -41.27 1.10
CA ALA A 523 -17.83 -40.87 0.90
C ALA A 523 -17.21 -40.15 2.11
N VAL A 524 -18.00 -39.76 3.12
CA VAL A 524 -17.46 -39.08 4.31
C VAL A 524 -16.76 -40.04 5.26
N SER A 525 -17.15 -41.31 5.31
CA SER A 525 -16.64 -42.28 6.30
C SER A 525 -15.12 -42.49 6.25
N PRO A 526 -14.47 -42.63 5.08
CA PRO A 526 -13.00 -42.71 5.01
C PRO A 526 -12.30 -41.46 5.54
N LEU A 527 -12.87 -40.27 5.32
CA LEU A 527 -12.31 -39.00 5.82
C LEU A 527 -12.39 -38.93 7.34
N LEU A 528 -13.51 -39.34 7.94
CA LEU A 528 -13.68 -39.41 9.39
C LEU A 528 -12.78 -40.46 10.06
N ALA A 529 -12.40 -41.50 9.32
CA ALA A 529 -11.46 -42.53 9.77
C ALA A 529 -9.99 -42.15 9.57
N SER A 530 -9.70 -41.05 8.85
CA SER A 530 -8.32 -40.59 8.59
C SER A 530 -7.57 -40.32 9.90
N ALA A 531 -6.27 -40.61 9.89
CA ALA A 531 -5.36 -40.24 10.97
C ALA A 531 -5.17 -38.71 11.09
N HIS A 532 -5.43 -37.98 10.01
CA HIS A 532 -5.38 -36.51 9.98
C HIS A 532 -6.70 -35.86 10.41
N ALA A 533 -7.76 -36.63 10.66
CA ALA A 533 -9.02 -36.07 11.15
C ALA A 533 -8.84 -35.52 12.59
N LEU A 534 -9.14 -34.24 12.78
CA LEU A 534 -9.13 -33.57 14.08
C LEU A 534 -10.22 -34.17 14.98
N ARG A 535 -9.85 -34.40 16.24
CA ARG A 535 -10.70 -35.07 17.24
C ARG A 535 -10.82 -34.25 18.52
N VAL A 536 -11.94 -34.44 19.21
CA VAL A 536 -12.21 -34.04 20.61
C VAL A 536 -12.74 -35.27 21.32
N ASP A 537 -12.19 -35.62 22.48
CA ASP A 537 -12.49 -36.85 23.21
C ASP A 537 -12.33 -38.11 22.35
N GLY A 538 -11.38 -38.10 21.40
CA GLY A 538 -11.20 -39.17 20.40
C GLY A 538 -12.24 -39.21 19.27
N ARG A 539 -13.26 -38.35 19.29
CA ARG A 539 -14.36 -38.29 18.32
C ARG A 539 -14.04 -37.29 17.18
N PRO A 540 -14.20 -37.66 15.89
CA PRO A 540 -13.97 -36.75 14.78
C PRO A 540 -14.87 -35.53 14.82
N ILE A 541 -14.32 -34.35 14.54
CA ILE A 541 -15.06 -33.09 14.51
C ILE A 541 -15.83 -32.97 13.19
N VAL A 542 -17.13 -32.68 13.27
CA VAL A 542 -17.97 -32.36 12.11
C VAL A 542 -18.85 -31.14 12.42
N LEU A 543 -18.79 -30.12 11.57
CA LEU A 543 -19.64 -28.93 11.64
C LEU A 543 -20.88 -29.15 10.75
N LEU A 544 -22.06 -28.93 11.32
CA LEU A 544 -23.35 -29.07 10.63
C LEU A 544 -24.24 -27.87 10.89
N SER A 545 -25.17 -27.61 9.98
CA SER A 545 -26.26 -26.66 10.22
C SER A 545 -27.26 -27.20 11.25
N ALA A 546 -27.99 -26.31 11.92
CA ALA A 546 -29.02 -26.68 12.91
C ALA A 546 -30.12 -27.62 12.36
N GLY A 547 -30.33 -27.66 11.04
CA GLY A 547 -31.33 -28.50 10.37
C GLY A 547 -30.83 -29.86 9.86
N ALA A 548 -29.62 -30.28 10.25
CA ALA A 548 -29.05 -31.56 9.86
C ALA A 548 -29.74 -32.76 10.53
N ASP A 549 -29.76 -33.91 9.86
CA ASP A 549 -30.28 -35.16 10.41
C ASP A 549 -29.24 -35.81 11.33
N LEU A 550 -29.23 -35.38 12.60
CA LEU A 550 -28.26 -35.86 13.59
C LEU A 550 -28.33 -37.37 13.80
N SER A 551 -29.51 -37.99 13.66
CA SER A 551 -29.66 -39.44 13.78
C SER A 551 -28.89 -40.17 12.68
N ALA A 552 -28.96 -39.70 11.43
CA ALA A 552 -28.19 -40.26 10.33
C ALA A 552 -26.67 -40.08 10.53
N TRP A 553 -26.23 -38.93 11.07
CA TRP A 553 -24.82 -38.68 11.35
C TRP A 553 -24.27 -39.58 12.47
N ARG A 554 -25.03 -39.76 13.55
CA ARG A 554 -24.63 -40.63 14.68
C ARG A 554 -24.56 -42.11 14.30
N GLN A 555 -25.23 -42.55 13.23
CA GLN A 555 -25.08 -43.92 12.70
C GLN A 555 -23.69 -44.19 12.12
N LEU A 556 -22.92 -43.16 11.75
CA LEU A 556 -21.56 -43.32 11.25
C LEU A 556 -20.53 -43.59 12.36
N GLY A 557 -20.87 -43.32 13.63
CA GLY A 557 -20.02 -43.54 14.79
C GLY A 557 -20.11 -42.42 15.84
N GLU A 558 -19.20 -42.48 16.82
CA GLU A 558 -19.04 -41.47 17.86
C GLU A 558 -18.37 -40.21 17.28
N LEU A 559 -19.18 -39.18 16.98
CA LEU A 559 -18.75 -37.91 16.39
C LEU A 559 -18.83 -36.76 17.40
N PHE A 560 -17.98 -35.75 17.23
CA PHE A 560 -18.10 -34.47 17.94
C PHE A 560 -18.79 -33.47 17.00
N LEU A 561 -20.09 -33.25 17.22
CA LEU A 561 -20.92 -32.46 16.32
C LEU A 561 -20.96 -31.01 16.79
N ILE A 562 -20.50 -30.10 15.93
CA ILE A 562 -20.52 -28.65 16.18
C ILE A 562 -21.64 -28.03 15.35
N GLN A 563 -22.57 -27.33 16.00
CA GLN A 563 -23.59 -26.56 15.30
C GLN A 563 -22.97 -25.28 14.73
N ARG A 564 -23.07 -25.03 13.41
CA ARG A 564 -22.67 -23.77 12.79
C ARG A 564 -23.88 -22.84 12.60
N GLY A 565 -23.89 -21.72 13.31
CA GLY A 565 -24.93 -20.69 13.23
C GLY A 565 -26.34 -21.17 13.61
N GLY A 566 -27.31 -20.29 13.43
CA GLY A 566 -28.72 -20.56 13.73
C GLY A 566 -29.06 -20.63 15.23
N GLN A 567 -30.34 -20.88 15.54
CA GLN A 567 -30.80 -21.02 16.92
C GLN A 567 -30.28 -22.34 17.54
N PRO A 568 -29.91 -22.36 18.83
CA PRO A 568 -29.43 -23.58 19.49
C PRO A 568 -30.39 -24.76 19.33
N ALA A 569 -29.87 -25.89 18.85
CA ALA A 569 -30.61 -27.14 18.70
C ALA A 569 -30.03 -28.22 19.61
N ALA A 570 -30.90 -29.10 20.13
CA ALA A 570 -30.47 -30.22 20.96
C ALA A 570 -29.72 -31.29 20.14
N GLY A 571 -28.76 -31.98 20.77
CA GLY A 571 -28.03 -33.11 20.16
C GLY A 571 -26.65 -32.78 19.59
N PHE A 572 -26.28 -31.49 19.57
CA PHE A 572 -24.93 -31.02 19.30
C PHE A 572 -24.04 -31.05 20.55
N ASP A 573 -22.74 -31.24 20.35
CA ASP A 573 -21.74 -31.26 21.42
C ASP A 573 -21.17 -29.86 21.72
N ALA A 574 -21.19 -28.96 20.73
CA ALA A 574 -20.77 -27.57 20.85
C ALA A 574 -21.43 -26.70 19.76
N ARG A 575 -21.28 -25.38 19.88
CA ARG A 575 -21.79 -24.39 18.94
C ARG A 575 -20.66 -23.49 18.43
N LEU A 576 -20.79 -23.09 17.18
CA LEU A 576 -19.96 -22.10 16.51
C LEU A 576 -20.89 -20.94 16.07
N PRO A 577 -21.08 -19.92 16.92
CA PRO A 577 -22.00 -18.82 16.65
C PRO A 577 -21.56 -18.00 15.43
N ASP A 578 -22.53 -17.35 14.78
CA ASP A 578 -22.26 -16.50 13.63
C ASP A 578 -21.57 -15.20 14.10
N PRO A 579 -20.41 -14.81 13.53
CA PRO A 579 -19.70 -13.60 13.94
C PRO A 579 -20.43 -12.33 13.51
N LEU A 580 -21.40 -12.41 12.58
CA LEU A 580 -22.12 -11.26 12.05
C LEU A 580 -23.31 -10.90 12.94
N THR A 581 -23.17 -9.81 13.70
CA THR A 581 -24.20 -9.32 14.62
C THR A 581 -25.15 -8.30 14.02
N SER A 582 -26.35 -8.20 14.61
CA SER A 582 -27.42 -7.24 14.34
C SER A 582 -27.11 -5.78 14.77
N ARG A 583 -25.84 -5.37 14.74
CA ARG A 583 -25.42 -4.00 15.08
C ARG A 583 -25.84 -3.04 13.96
N ALA A 584 -26.28 -1.83 14.33
CA ALA A 584 -26.54 -0.78 13.36
C ALA A 584 -25.22 -0.32 12.69
N ALA A 585 -25.24 -0.12 11.38
CA ALA A 585 -24.08 0.36 10.64
C ALA A 585 -23.76 1.83 11.01
N GLU A 586 -22.48 2.13 11.27
CA GLU A 586 -21.99 3.50 11.47
C GLU A 586 -21.97 4.30 10.16
N GLY A 587 -21.91 3.60 9.03
CA GLY A 587 -21.81 4.19 7.70
C GLY A 587 -20.36 4.42 7.24
N PRO A 588 -20.18 4.85 5.99
CA PRO A 588 -18.86 5.05 5.39
C PRO A 588 -18.01 6.10 6.12
N THR A 589 -16.72 5.80 6.35
CA THR A 589 -15.76 6.76 6.94
C THR A 589 -15.37 7.90 6.00
N GLY A 590 -15.61 7.76 4.70
CA GLY A 590 -15.27 8.75 3.70
C GLY A 590 -16.43 9.07 2.76
N PRO A 591 -16.30 10.13 1.94
CA PRO A 591 -17.30 10.48 0.94
C PRO A 591 -17.67 9.29 0.04
N VAL A 592 -18.97 9.03 -0.09
CA VAL A 592 -19.51 8.00 -0.97
C VAL A 592 -19.27 8.38 -2.42
N ILE A 593 -18.68 7.47 -3.19
CA ILE A 593 -18.37 7.66 -4.62
C ILE A 593 -19.22 6.77 -5.54
N ASN A 594 -19.76 5.66 -5.03
CA ASN A 594 -20.80 4.91 -5.73
C ASN A 594 -22.15 5.59 -5.45
N PRO A 595 -22.79 6.25 -6.44
CA PRO A 595 -24.07 6.94 -6.23
C PRO A 595 -25.20 5.97 -5.87
N ASP A 596 -25.06 4.69 -6.22
CA ASP A 596 -26.05 3.65 -5.96
C ASP A 596 -25.81 2.92 -4.62
N PHE A 597 -24.84 3.38 -3.81
CA PHE A 597 -24.47 2.75 -2.56
C PHE A 597 -25.62 2.77 -1.54
N ARG A 598 -26.02 1.56 -1.18
CA ARG A 598 -27.06 1.19 -0.21
C ARG A 598 -26.56 0.12 0.77
N GLY A 599 -25.23 -0.01 0.87
CA GLY A 599 -24.55 -0.96 1.74
C GLY A 599 -24.46 -0.53 3.19
N LEU A 600 -24.06 -1.48 4.04
CA LEU A 600 -23.82 -1.31 5.45
C LEU A 600 -22.31 -1.29 5.70
N ALA A 601 -21.79 -0.18 6.23
CA ALA A 601 -20.39 -0.05 6.61
C ALA A 601 -20.28 0.01 8.13
N HIS A 602 -19.48 -0.89 8.69
CA HIS A 602 -19.23 -1.03 10.11
C HIS A 602 -17.77 -0.74 10.43
N ASP A 603 -17.50 -0.12 11.58
CA ASP A 603 -16.13 0.01 12.08
C ASP A 603 -15.60 -1.33 12.60
N ALA A 604 -14.55 -1.86 11.96
CA ALA A 604 -14.02 -3.18 12.28
C ALA A 604 -13.45 -3.25 13.70
N MET A 605 -12.79 -2.20 14.18
CA MET A 605 -12.20 -2.18 15.52
C MET A 605 -13.28 -2.24 16.60
N THR A 606 -14.38 -1.53 16.40
CA THR A 606 -15.53 -1.56 17.30
C THR A 606 -16.20 -2.93 17.31
N LEU A 607 -16.41 -3.54 16.14
CA LEU A 607 -16.94 -4.90 16.06
C LEU A 607 -16.05 -5.91 16.77
N VAL A 608 -14.73 -5.84 16.55
CA VAL A 608 -13.75 -6.71 17.23
C VAL A 608 -13.79 -6.48 18.74
N ALA A 609 -13.84 -5.24 19.20
CA ALA A 609 -13.90 -4.93 20.63
C ALA A 609 -15.20 -5.44 21.28
N ASP A 610 -16.35 -5.28 20.61
CA ASP A 610 -17.63 -5.81 21.08
C ASP A 610 -17.57 -7.34 21.20
N ARG A 611 -17.01 -8.03 20.19
CA ARG A 611 -16.84 -9.49 20.21
C ARG A 611 -15.87 -9.96 21.30
N MET A 612 -14.79 -9.23 21.53
CA MET A 612 -13.84 -9.55 22.61
C MET A 612 -14.45 -9.35 24.01
N ALA A 613 -15.46 -8.49 24.14
CA ALA A 613 -16.13 -8.22 25.40
C ALA A 613 -17.26 -9.22 25.72
N GLU A 614 -17.74 -9.98 24.73
CA GLU A 614 -18.77 -11.00 24.92
C GLU A 614 -18.22 -12.22 25.67
N ALA A 615 -18.93 -12.65 26.70
CA ALA A 615 -18.61 -13.90 27.40
C ALA A 615 -19.07 -15.08 26.54
N LEU A 616 -18.21 -16.08 26.39
CA LEU A 616 -18.53 -17.33 25.70
C LEU A 616 -19.14 -18.32 26.68
N ASP A 617 -20.25 -18.96 26.27
CA ASP A 617 -20.79 -20.10 26.98
C ASP A 617 -19.81 -21.30 26.91
N ASP A 618 -19.94 -22.26 27.83
CA ASP A 618 -19.08 -23.45 27.89
C ASP A 618 -19.17 -24.31 26.62
N ASP A 619 -20.34 -24.34 25.96
CA ASP A 619 -20.56 -25.07 24.72
C ASP A 619 -20.23 -24.25 23.46
N GLU A 620 -19.83 -22.97 23.59
CA GLU A 620 -19.51 -22.11 22.45
C GLU A 620 -18.03 -22.10 22.10
N ILE A 621 -17.71 -22.20 20.82
CA ILE A 621 -16.35 -22.11 20.30
C ILE A 621 -16.18 -20.75 19.63
N PRO A 622 -15.10 -19.99 19.92
CA PRO A 622 -14.85 -18.72 19.25
C PRO A 622 -14.71 -18.87 17.73
N LEU A 623 -15.37 -17.98 16.98
CA LEU A 623 -15.19 -17.80 15.54
C LEU A 623 -14.68 -16.38 15.25
N VAL A 624 -13.40 -16.29 14.86
CA VAL A 624 -12.71 -15.04 14.57
C VAL A 624 -12.76 -14.73 13.07
N VAL A 625 -12.94 -13.46 12.71
CA VAL A 625 -13.02 -13.00 11.30
C VAL A 625 -11.96 -11.94 11.05
N ALA A 626 -11.12 -12.15 10.02
CA ALA A 626 -10.01 -11.22 9.70
C ALA A 626 -10.50 -9.87 9.17
N ALA A 627 -11.45 -9.92 8.24
CA ALA A 627 -12.10 -8.78 7.62
C ALA A 627 -13.43 -9.27 7.02
N HIS A 628 -14.33 -8.37 6.66
CA HIS A 628 -15.54 -8.74 5.96
C HIS A 628 -15.91 -7.64 4.96
N ASP A 629 -16.06 -8.00 3.71
CA ASP A 629 -16.41 -7.07 2.64
C ASP A 629 -17.03 -7.84 1.47
N THR A 630 -18.36 -7.75 1.33
CA THR A 630 -19.12 -8.45 0.29
C THR A 630 -19.25 -7.66 -1.02
N THR A 631 -18.51 -6.56 -1.19
CA THR A 631 -18.50 -5.75 -2.43
C THR A 631 -18.28 -6.57 -3.70
N PRO A 632 -17.43 -7.62 -3.73
CA PRO A 632 -17.32 -8.49 -4.91
C PRO A 632 -18.65 -9.05 -5.42
N THR A 633 -19.52 -9.49 -4.51
CA THR A 633 -20.79 -10.14 -4.86
C THR A 633 -21.98 -9.19 -4.80
N SER A 634 -21.86 -8.07 -4.10
CA SER A 634 -22.91 -7.07 -3.90
C SER A 634 -22.32 -5.65 -3.96
N GLN A 635 -21.95 -5.20 -5.17
CA GLN A 635 -21.28 -3.90 -5.38
C GLN A 635 -22.02 -2.73 -4.73
N ASP A 636 -23.35 -2.66 -4.90
CA ASP A 636 -24.14 -1.53 -4.43
C ASP A 636 -24.67 -1.69 -3.00
N ALA A 637 -24.87 -2.92 -2.54
CA ALA A 637 -25.43 -3.23 -1.23
C ALA A 637 -24.51 -4.15 -0.41
N PRO A 638 -23.22 -3.82 -0.23
CA PRO A 638 -22.31 -4.70 0.50
C PRO A 638 -22.48 -4.55 2.01
N VAL A 639 -21.94 -5.51 2.76
CA VAL A 639 -21.61 -5.39 4.17
C VAL A 639 -20.10 -5.24 4.26
N ILE A 640 -19.61 -4.15 4.85
CA ILE A 640 -18.19 -3.76 4.86
C ILE A 640 -17.73 -3.55 6.30
N TRP A 641 -16.62 -4.16 6.67
CA TRP A 641 -15.88 -3.91 7.91
C TRP A 641 -14.69 -3.01 7.61
N GLN A 642 -14.91 -1.70 7.74
CA GLN A 642 -13.90 -0.71 7.41
C GLN A 642 -12.85 -0.61 8.52
N GLY A 643 -11.59 -0.43 8.14
CA GLY A 643 -10.47 -0.37 9.09
C GLY A 643 -9.97 -1.74 9.59
N ALA A 644 -10.47 -2.86 9.05
CA ALA A 644 -9.93 -4.18 9.35
C ALA A 644 -8.42 -4.26 9.03
N SER A 645 -7.65 -4.86 9.94
CA SER A 645 -6.19 -4.92 9.84
C SER A 645 -5.61 -6.17 10.52
N PRO A 646 -4.40 -6.61 10.13
CA PRO A 646 -3.71 -7.71 10.81
C PRO A 646 -3.59 -7.53 12.34
N GLY A 647 -3.35 -6.30 12.82
CA GLY A 647 -3.26 -6.03 14.25
C GLY A 647 -4.58 -6.25 15.00
N ALA A 648 -5.71 -5.91 14.37
CA ALA A 648 -7.04 -6.17 14.92
C ALA A 648 -7.32 -7.68 14.99
N LEU A 649 -6.98 -8.41 13.92
CA LEU A 649 -7.08 -9.86 13.88
C LEU A 649 -6.25 -10.50 14.99
N GLN A 650 -4.98 -10.09 15.15
CA GLN A 650 -4.10 -10.65 16.17
C GLN A 650 -4.69 -10.48 17.57
N ALA A 651 -5.13 -9.26 17.92
CA ALA A 651 -5.72 -8.99 19.23
C ALA A 651 -6.99 -9.84 19.49
N TRP A 652 -7.81 -10.04 18.47
CA TRP A 652 -9.00 -10.89 18.60
C TRP A 652 -8.63 -12.36 18.77
N LEU A 653 -7.64 -12.87 18.01
CA LEU A 653 -7.16 -14.24 18.15
C LEU A 653 -6.55 -14.49 19.53
N GLU A 654 -5.74 -13.57 20.06
CA GLU A 654 -5.18 -13.65 21.42
C GLU A 654 -6.31 -13.73 22.46
N SER A 655 -7.30 -12.85 22.36
CA SER A 655 -8.46 -12.85 23.26
C SER A 655 -9.31 -14.13 23.16
N ALA A 656 -9.48 -14.65 21.94
CA ALA A 656 -10.22 -15.89 21.70
C ALA A 656 -9.47 -17.11 22.25
N SER A 657 -8.14 -17.16 22.09
CA SER A 657 -7.27 -18.17 22.70
C SER A 657 -7.39 -18.14 24.22
N ASP A 658 -7.33 -16.96 24.83
CA ASP A 658 -7.46 -16.80 26.29
C ASP A 658 -8.82 -17.28 26.81
N ALA A 659 -9.90 -17.00 26.08
CA ALA A 659 -11.25 -17.39 26.49
C ALA A 659 -11.46 -18.92 26.55
N VAL A 660 -10.73 -19.69 25.74
CA VAL A 660 -10.83 -21.17 25.75
C VAL A 660 -9.73 -21.84 26.58
N ARG A 661 -8.76 -21.09 27.11
CA ARG A 661 -7.58 -21.64 27.81
C ARG A 661 -7.92 -22.49 29.03
N GLY A 662 -9.00 -22.12 29.74
CA GLY A 662 -9.49 -22.86 30.91
C GLY A 662 -10.16 -24.20 30.61
N ARG A 663 -10.39 -24.52 29.33
CA ARG A 663 -11.04 -25.77 28.91
C ARG A 663 -10.07 -26.93 28.86
N ASP A 664 -10.64 -28.14 28.83
CA ASP A 664 -9.88 -29.36 28.54
C ASP A 664 -9.05 -29.19 27.27
N THR A 665 -7.87 -29.79 27.27
CA THR A 665 -6.83 -29.61 26.26
C THR A 665 -7.34 -29.72 24.82
N ASP A 666 -8.13 -30.74 24.52
CA ASP A 666 -8.70 -30.93 23.19
C ASP A 666 -9.93 -30.05 22.94
N ARG A 667 -10.52 -29.41 23.94
CA ARG A 667 -11.62 -28.44 23.78
C ARG A 667 -11.14 -26.99 23.58
N ARG A 668 -9.83 -26.74 23.62
CA ARG A 668 -9.20 -25.45 23.30
C ARG A 668 -9.20 -25.20 21.80
N LEU A 669 -10.37 -24.90 21.24
CA LEU A 669 -10.57 -24.67 19.81
C LEU A 669 -10.82 -23.19 19.55
N VAL A 670 -10.22 -22.65 18.50
CA VAL A 670 -10.55 -21.34 17.92
C VAL A 670 -10.71 -21.54 16.42
N PHE A 671 -11.85 -21.14 15.86
CA PHE A 671 -12.03 -21.16 14.41
C PHE A 671 -11.76 -19.79 13.81
N VAL A 672 -11.23 -19.77 12.60
CA VAL A 672 -11.00 -18.53 11.83
C VAL A 672 -11.77 -18.59 10.51
N HIS A 673 -12.60 -17.58 10.27
CA HIS A 673 -13.27 -17.35 9.01
C HIS A 673 -12.52 -16.25 8.22
N ALA A 674 -11.82 -16.57 7.14
CA ALA A 674 -11.57 -17.89 6.55
C ALA A 674 -10.19 -17.91 5.88
N TRP A 675 -9.72 -19.10 5.50
CA TRP A 675 -8.50 -19.27 4.71
C TRP A 675 -8.59 -18.51 3.39
N ASN A 676 -9.65 -18.74 2.60
CA ASN A 676 -9.76 -18.33 1.20
C ASN A 676 -11.15 -17.76 0.80
N ASP A 677 -11.87 -17.10 1.71
CA ASP A 677 -13.15 -16.46 1.35
C ASP A 677 -12.97 -15.08 0.69
N TRP A 678 -12.55 -15.10 -0.59
CA TRP A 678 -12.32 -13.89 -1.39
C TRP A 678 -13.60 -13.11 -1.71
N GLU A 679 -14.75 -13.77 -1.82
CA GLU A 679 -16.03 -13.14 -2.13
C GLU A 679 -16.63 -12.38 -0.95
N GLY A 680 -16.43 -12.89 0.27
CA GLY A 680 -16.81 -12.23 1.52
C GLY A 680 -15.73 -11.32 2.11
N GLY A 681 -14.58 -11.18 1.44
CA GLY A 681 -13.46 -10.35 1.90
C GLY A 681 -12.77 -10.87 3.18
N ALA A 682 -13.16 -12.04 3.68
CA ALA A 682 -12.71 -12.66 4.93
C ALA A 682 -11.57 -13.65 4.68
N VAL A 683 -10.48 -13.17 4.07
CA VAL A 683 -9.39 -14.03 3.61
C VAL A 683 -8.11 -13.86 4.45
N LEU A 684 -7.51 -14.99 4.85
CA LEU A 684 -6.19 -15.08 5.46
C LEU A 684 -5.07 -15.30 4.44
N GLU A 685 -5.38 -15.92 3.28
CA GLU A 685 -4.41 -16.08 2.20
C GLU A 685 -3.71 -14.77 1.87
N PRO A 686 -2.43 -14.82 1.45
CA PRO A 686 -1.68 -13.62 1.13
C PRO A 686 -2.36 -12.77 0.05
N ASP A 687 -2.55 -11.49 0.34
CA ASP A 687 -3.14 -10.53 -0.58
C ASP A 687 -2.12 -9.48 -1.03
N LEU A 688 -2.39 -8.79 -2.14
CA LEU A 688 -1.47 -7.80 -2.71
C LEU A 688 -1.20 -6.59 -1.81
N ARG A 689 -1.97 -6.40 -0.74
CA ARG A 689 -1.88 -5.25 0.15
C ARG A 689 -1.12 -5.55 1.44
N PHE A 690 -1.51 -6.62 2.12
CA PHE A 690 -0.96 -7.00 3.41
C PHE A 690 0.05 -8.14 3.28
N GLY A 691 0.25 -8.71 2.10
CA GLY A 691 1.12 -9.86 1.91
C GLY A 691 0.69 -10.98 2.86
N HIS A 692 1.62 -11.50 3.66
CA HIS A 692 1.32 -12.52 4.66
C HIS A 692 0.84 -11.95 6.02
N GLY A 693 0.54 -10.65 6.14
CA GLY A 693 0.26 -10.01 7.44
C GLY A 693 -0.86 -10.66 8.24
N TRP A 694 -1.91 -11.15 7.60
CA TRP A 694 -2.98 -11.89 8.27
C TRP A 694 -2.52 -13.22 8.86
N LEU A 695 -1.61 -13.91 8.17
CA LEU A 695 -1.01 -15.16 8.65
C LEU A 695 0.00 -14.91 9.76
N GLU A 696 0.75 -13.81 9.70
CA GLU A 696 1.63 -13.39 10.80
C GLU A 696 0.85 -13.03 12.05
N ALA A 697 -0.29 -12.35 11.91
CA ALA A 697 -1.19 -12.07 13.03
C ALA A 697 -1.66 -13.37 13.70
N ALA A 698 -2.01 -14.39 12.90
CA ALA A 698 -2.35 -15.71 13.42
C ALA A 698 -1.16 -16.40 14.10
N ALA A 699 0.03 -16.36 13.49
CA ALA A 699 1.23 -16.93 14.07
C ALA A 699 1.63 -16.25 15.39
N ASN A 700 1.55 -14.92 15.48
CA ASN A 700 1.85 -14.18 16.70
C ASN A 700 0.88 -14.52 17.83
N ALA A 701 -0.41 -14.68 17.51
CA ALA A 701 -1.40 -15.09 18.49
C ALA A 701 -1.14 -16.52 18.98
N ALA A 702 -0.84 -17.45 18.06
CA ALA A 702 -0.46 -18.83 18.41
C ALA A 702 0.85 -18.89 19.23
N ASP A 703 1.79 -17.98 18.96
CA ASP A 703 3.07 -17.89 19.70
C ASP A 703 2.91 -17.30 21.10
N THR A 704 1.95 -16.40 21.31
CA THR A 704 1.65 -15.85 22.63
C THR A 704 1.24 -16.97 23.60
N ASP A 705 0.54 -18.00 23.10
CA ASP A 705 0.19 -19.21 23.86
C ASP A 705 1.41 -20.04 24.29
N LEU A 706 2.58 -19.87 23.64
CA LEU A 706 3.82 -20.59 23.97
C LEU A 706 4.67 -19.87 25.02
N LEU A 707 4.42 -18.57 25.24
CA LEU A 707 5.21 -17.69 26.11
C LEU A 707 4.56 -17.49 27.50
N THR A 708 3.28 -17.80 27.62
CA THR A 708 2.51 -17.88 28.88
C THR A 708 2.48 -19.30 29.41
#